data_AF-A0A9R1X9J1-F1
#
_entry.id   AF-A0A9R1X9J1-F1
#
_cell.length_a   1.000
_cell.length_b   1.000
_cell.length_c   1.000
_cell.angle_alpha   90.00
_cell.angle_beta   90.00
_cell.angle_gamma   90.00
#
_symmetry.space_group_name_H-M   'P 1'
#
loop_
_entity.id
_entity.type
_entity.pdbx_description
1 polymer ?
#
loop_
_entity_poly.entity_id
_entity_poly.type
_entity_poly.pdbx_seq_one_letter_code
_entity_poly.pdbx_strand_id
1 'polypeptide(L)'
;MGSCSCIGLSSSKPFCRRILITYKRSSLFGFQIPISNHSAVINLPKSRFKLLGSRGSHTCKSKVLGFREGAIDPNLGFRDVSDSNQKGFCGSALNWGRQPRVLLNGCLAGGIDRRFSRLVSKVASDYRNHSTSVESHVNDTSWERIYIKGRLNVKPLVIEEVERKDENEEKVLDYSHSSVNKESLDTVLGDERKESEIEKEAWKLLRGSIVNYCGTPIGTVAATDPADKLPLNYDQVFIRDFVPSALAFLLNGEGEIVKNFLLHTLQLQSWEKTVDCHSPGQGLMPASFKVRSVALDGKSGEFEDVLDPDFGESAIGRVAPVDSGLWWIILLRAYGKITGDYSLQERVDVQTGIRLILKLCLSDGFDMFPTLLVTDGSCMIDRRMGIHGHPLEIQALFYSALRCSREMVKVNESTQGLAAAINNRLSALSFHIREYYWVDMKKINEIYRYKTEEYSTDAINKFNIYPEQIPSWLVDWIPESGGYLIGNLQPAHMDFRFFTLGNLWAIVSSLGTPKQNDGILNLIEEKWDDLVANMPLKICYPALDYDEWRIITGSDPKNTPWSYHNGGSWPTLLWQFTLACIKMKRPELARKAIALAEKRLSLDQWPEYYDTRYGRFIGKQSRLYQTWTIAGFLTSKKLLENSEMASKLFWEEDYQLLENCVCGLGKHGRKKCSRSAARSHFVL
;
A
#
# COMPACT_ATOMS: atom_id res chain seq x y z
N MET A 1 -19.58 0.38 55.86
CA MET A 1 -20.53 0.34 54.72
C MET A 1 -20.00 1.22 53.61
N GLY A 2 -20.31 0.92 52.35
CA GLY A 2 -19.75 1.62 51.18
C GLY A 2 -19.33 0.63 50.10
N SER A 3 -20.29 0.13 49.32
CA SER A 3 -20.08 -0.86 48.26
C SER A 3 -19.75 -0.20 46.92
N CYS A 4 -18.55 -0.43 46.38
CA CYS A 4 -18.25 -0.11 44.99
C CYS A 4 -18.72 -1.24 44.08
N SER A 5 -19.76 -0.98 43.27
CA SER A 5 -20.27 -1.91 42.28
C SER A 5 -19.47 -1.79 40.97
N CYS A 6 -18.74 -2.84 40.60
CA CYS A 6 -18.06 -2.91 39.30
C CYS A 6 -19.09 -3.16 38.20
N ILE A 7 -19.28 -2.20 37.29
CA ILE A 7 -20.08 -2.39 36.07
C ILE A 7 -19.12 -2.61 34.90
N GLY A 8 -19.08 -3.85 34.39
CA GLY A 8 -18.39 -4.15 33.14
C GLY A 8 -19.15 -3.55 31.95
N LEU A 9 -18.45 -2.80 31.09
CA LEU A 9 -19.01 -2.26 29.86
C LEU A 9 -18.67 -3.21 28.70
N SER A 10 -19.72 -3.81 28.12
CA SER A 10 -19.63 -4.66 26.93
C SER A 10 -19.84 -3.82 25.67
N SER A 11 -18.81 -3.65 24.85
CA SER A 11 -18.95 -3.09 23.49
C SER A 11 -19.60 -4.14 22.58
N SER A 12 -20.75 -3.81 22.00
CA SER A 12 -21.50 -4.71 21.13
C SER A 12 -20.91 -4.71 19.71
N LYS A 13 -20.35 -5.85 19.30
CA LYS A 13 -20.01 -6.11 17.89
C LYS A 13 -21.29 -6.16 17.02
N PRO A 14 -21.20 -5.95 15.70
CA PRO A 14 -22.29 -6.31 14.79
C PRO A 14 -22.48 -7.84 14.81
N PHE A 15 -23.74 -8.27 14.84
CA PHE A 15 -24.15 -9.67 15.01
C PHE A 15 -25.13 -10.07 13.91
N CYS A 16 -25.05 -11.31 13.43
CA CYS A 16 -25.78 -11.82 12.28
C CYS A 16 -26.29 -13.26 12.49
N ARG A 17 -27.52 -13.39 12.98
CA ARG A 17 -28.09 -14.67 13.43
C ARG A 17 -28.55 -15.55 12.28
N ARG A 18 -27.83 -16.65 12.03
CA ARG A 18 -28.33 -17.80 11.24
C ARG A 18 -28.95 -18.86 12.16
N ILE A 19 -30.28 -18.93 12.19
CA ILE A 19 -31.00 -20.01 12.90
C ILE A 19 -31.02 -21.27 12.03
N LEU A 20 -30.03 -22.14 12.22
CA LEU A 20 -29.96 -23.46 11.55
C LEU A 20 -30.90 -24.47 12.21
N ILE A 21 -32.18 -24.46 11.81
CA ILE A 21 -33.21 -25.40 12.29
C ILE A 21 -32.92 -26.82 11.76
N THR A 22 -32.16 -27.60 12.53
CA THR A 22 -31.85 -29.00 12.21
C THR A 22 -33.01 -29.93 12.58
N TYR A 23 -33.93 -30.14 11.63
CA TYR A 23 -34.98 -31.16 11.74
C TYR A 23 -34.39 -32.59 11.78
N LYS A 24 -34.05 -33.09 12.97
CA LYS A 24 -33.81 -34.51 13.20
C LYS A 24 -35.12 -35.22 13.52
N ARG A 25 -35.52 -36.16 12.64
CA ARG A 25 -36.60 -37.11 12.92
C ARG A 25 -36.26 -37.97 14.15
N SER A 26 -37.28 -38.28 14.94
CA SER A 26 -37.18 -39.17 16.09
C SER A 26 -37.15 -40.65 15.69
N SER A 27 -36.43 -41.44 16.47
CA SER A 27 -36.60 -42.90 16.58
C SER A 27 -36.39 -43.30 18.04
N LEU A 28 -37.14 -44.31 18.50
CA LEU A 28 -37.23 -44.71 19.91
C LEU A 28 -36.20 -45.79 20.31
N PHE A 29 -36.30 -46.27 21.55
CA PHE A 29 -35.39 -47.21 22.26
C PHE A 29 -34.04 -46.58 22.66
N GLY A 30 -33.64 -46.46 23.94
CA GLY A 30 -34.36 -46.69 25.21
C GLY A 30 -33.80 -47.87 26.02
N PHE A 31 -32.97 -47.59 27.03
CA PHE A 31 -32.65 -48.48 28.16
C PHE A 31 -32.21 -47.66 29.41
N GLN A 32 -31.99 -48.33 30.55
CA GLN A 32 -32.13 -47.74 31.89
C GLN A 32 -30.83 -47.24 32.56
N ILE A 33 -31.04 -46.40 33.59
CA ILE A 33 -30.07 -45.82 34.52
C ILE A 33 -29.69 -46.85 35.62
N PRO A 34 -28.45 -46.80 36.15
CA PRO A 34 -28.25 -46.94 37.61
C PRO A 34 -27.69 -45.66 38.25
N ILE A 35 -28.19 -45.33 39.44
CA ILE A 35 -27.73 -44.21 40.26
C ILE A 35 -26.68 -44.71 41.27
N SER A 36 -25.61 -43.96 41.49
CA SER A 36 -24.74 -44.12 42.67
C SER A 36 -24.48 -42.76 43.33
N ASN A 37 -25.17 -42.50 44.44
CA ASN A 37 -24.82 -41.41 45.35
C ASN A 37 -23.54 -41.78 46.10
N HIS A 38 -22.62 -40.82 46.32
CA HIS A 38 -21.98 -40.64 47.61
C HIS A 38 -21.39 -39.23 47.74
N SER A 39 -21.67 -38.58 48.86
CA SER A 39 -21.15 -37.25 49.22
C SER A 39 -20.13 -37.38 50.35
N ALA A 40 -19.00 -36.68 50.22
CA ALA A 40 -18.08 -36.38 51.31
C ALA A 40 -17.34 -35.07 51.02
N VAL A 41 -16.95 -34.36 52.08
CA VAL A 41 -16.28 -33.04 52.05
C VAL A 41 -14.91 -33.20 52.72
N ILE A 42 -13.92 -32.33 52.42
CA ILE A 42 -13.00 -31.65 53.39
C ILE A 42 -11.67 -31.15 52.75
N ASN A 43 -11.50 -29.83 52.85
CA ASN A 43 -10.28 -29.00 53.04
C ASN A 43 -9.00 -29.07 52.16
N LEU A 44 -8.58 -27.85 51.78
CA LEU A 44 -7.21 -27.39 51.50
C LEU A 44 -6.22 -27.70 52.66
N PRO A 45 -4.91 -27.77 52.36
CA PRO A 45 -4.06 -26.63 52.73
C PRO A 45 -3.00 -26.23 51.68
N LYS A 46 -2.41 -25.04 51.86
CA LYS A 46 -1.30 -24.48 51.06
C LYS A 46 0.06 -24.98 51.56
N SER A 47 1.07 -25.04 50.69
CA SER A 47 2.49 -24.97 51.10
C SER A 47 3.34 -24.22 50.05
N ARG A 48 4.57 -23.82 50.43
CA ARG A 48 5.52 -23.05 49.61
C ARG A 48 6.89 -23.74 49.58
N PHE A 49 7.53 -23.85 48.41
CA PHE A 49 9.00 -23.84 48.27
C PHE A 49 9.32 -23.11 46.95
N LYS A 50 9.95 -21.92 46.97
CA LYS A 50 11.35 -21.54 47.28
C LYS A 50 12.30 -21.68 46.08
N LEU A 51 12.81 -20.52 45.63
CA LEU A 51 14.01 -20.43 44.79
C LEU A 51 15.22 -21.04 45.51
N LEU A 52 16.09 -21.70 44.75
CA LEU A 52 17.52 -21.75 45.01
C LEU A 52 18.26 -21.66 43.66
N GLY A 53 19.33 -20.86 43.60
CA GLY A 53 20.17 -20.75 42.42
C GLY A 53 21.56 -21.34 42.66
N SER A 54 22.13 -21.99 41.66
CA SER A 54 23.52 -22.44 41.65
C SER A 54 24.24 -21.93 40.40
N ARG A 55 25.43 -21.35 40.59
CA ARG A 55 26.33 -21.00 39.47
C ARG A 55 26.99 -22.27 38.94
N GLY A 56 26.92 -22.50 37.64
CA GLY A 56 27.71 -23.52 36.95
C GLY A 56 28.44 -22.89 35.76
N SER A 57 29.76 -22.73 35.85
CA SER A 57 30.58 -22.21 34.76
C SER A 57 31.24 -23.37 34.01
N HIS A 58 30.91 -23.54 32.74
CA HIS A 58 31.69 -24.40 31.84
C HIS A 58 32.02 -23.66 30.55
N THR A 59 33.29 -23.35 30.39
CA THR A 59 33.88 -23.01 29.10
C THR A 59 34.16 -24.30 28.34
N CYS A 60 34.02 -24.28 27.02
CA CYS A 60 34.66 -25.26 26.14
C CYS A 60 35.36 -24.51 25.00
N LYS A 61 36.52 -25.02 24.57
CA LYS A 61 37.45 -24.31 23.68
C LYS A 61 37.26 -24.70 22.22
N SER A 62 37.65 -23.80 21.34
CA SER A 62 37.91 -24.10 19.93
C SER A 62 38.97 -25.20 19.77
N LYS A 63 38.85 -25.96 18.68
CA LYS A 63 39.97 -26.70 18.09
C LYS A 63 40.12 -26.27 16.64
N VAL A 64 41.19 -25.54 16.36
CA VAL A 64 41.76 -25.39 15.02
C VAL A 64 42.62 -26.63 14.73
N LEU A 65 42.57 -27.13 13.50
CA LEU A 65 43.54 -28.07 12.95
C LEU A 65 43.77 -27.69 11.48
N GLY A 66 44.99 -27.85 10.99
CA GLY A 66 45.35 -27.52 9.62
C GLY A 66 46.72 -28.06 9.22
N PHE A 67 46.91 -28.16 7.89
CA PHE A 67 48.14 -28.46 7.16
C PHE A 67 48.81 -29.82 7.34
N ARG A 68 48.82 -30.60 6.25
CA ARG A 68 50.06 -30.94 5.53
C ARG A 68 49.80 -31.20 4.05
N GLU A 69 50.82 -30.97 3.23
CA GLU A 69 50.87 -31.23 1.78
C GLU A 69 51.64 -32.55 1.49
N GLY A 70 51.55 -33.11 0.27
CA GLY A 70 52.46 -34.21 -0.12
C GLY A 70 52.06 -35.18 -1.25
N ALA A 71 51.99 -34.69 -2.50
CA ALA A 71 52.42 -35.33 -3.78
C ALA A 71 52.26 -36.86 -4.10
N ILE A 72 51.61 -37.12 -5.25
CA ILE A 72 52.05 -37.98 -6.41
C ILE A 72 52.12 -39.53 -6.26
N ASP A 73 51.29 -40.28 -7.02
CA ASP A 73 51.66 -41.00 -8.28
C ASP A 73 50.37 -41.54 -9.00
N PRO A 74 50.35 -42.18 -10.22
CA PRO A 74 49.27 -41.94 -11.20
C PRO A 74 48.68 -43.20 -11.90
N ASN A 75 47.88 -42.95 -12.95
CA ASN A 75 47.53 -43.76 -14.15
C ASN A 75 46.03 -43.98 -14.41
N LEU A 76 45.69 -44.14 -15.70
CA LEU A 76 44.35 -44.29 -16.33
C LEU A 76 43.45 -43.02 -16.28
N GLY A 77 43.00 -42.43 -17.40
CA GLY A 77 43.43 -42.55 -18.80
C GLY A 77 42.31 -42.43 -19.84
N PHE A 78 42.28 -41.32 -20.61
CA PHE A 78 41.47 -41.05 -21.83
C PHE A 78 39.93 -41.02 -21.62
N ARG A 79 39.14 -40.10 -22.21
CA ARG A 79 39.12 -39.49 -23.57
C ARG A 79 38.61 -38.03 -23.55
N ASP A 80 39.15 -37.13 -24.37
CA ASP A 80 38.66 -36.62 -25.70
C ASP A 80 37.38 -35.73 -25.59
N VAL A 81 37.20 -34.58 -26.28
CA VAL A 81 37.99 -33.81 -27.27
C VAL A 81 37.41 -32.36 -27.43
N SER A 82 38.21 -31.40 -27.95
CA SER A 82 37.90 -30.09 -28.66
C SER A 82 36.59 -29.29 -28.49
N ASP A 83 36.49 -27.98 -28.76
CA ASP A 83 37.39 -26.87 -29.15
C ASP A 83 36.76 -25.58 -28.58
N SER A 84 37.45 -24.65 -27.93
CA SER A 84 38.43 -23.65 -28.42
C SER A 84 37.84 -22.48 -29.27
N ASN A 85 37.87 -21.29 -28.66
CA ASN A 85 38.08 -20.01 -29.36
C ASN A 85 38.45 -18.95 -28.32
N GLN A 86 39.69 -18.46 -28.35
CA GLN A 86 40.22 -17.56 -27.32
C GLN A 86 41.08 -16.46 -27.96
N LYS A 87 40.80 -15.21 -27.59
CA LYS A 87 41.73 -14.09 -27.75
C LYS A 87 41.79 -13.35 -26.42
N GLY A 88 42.97 -13.29 -25.84
CA GLY A 88 43.26 -12.45 -24.68
C GLY A 88 44.43 -11.52 -24.99
N PHE A 89 44.70 -10.59 -24.08
CA PHE A 89 46.05 -10.07 -23.85
C PHE A 89 46.20 -9.67 -22.38
N CYS A 90 47.44 -9.57 -21.92
CA CYS A 90 47.83 -9.28 -20.54
C CYS A 90 47.40 -7.84 -20.12
N GLY A 91 47.30 -7.48 -18.84
CA GLY A 91 47.82 -8.17 -17.64
C GLY A 91 49.11 -7.51 -17.16
N SER A 92 49.02 -6.67 -16.13
CA SER A 92 50.17 -6.11 -15.40
C SER A 92 49.74 -5.77 -13.97
N ALA A 93 50.70 -5.74 -13.04
CA ALA A 93 50.43 -6.06 -11.64
C ALA A 93 50.59 -4.89 -10.64
N LEU A 94 49.93 -5.08 -9.50
CA LEU A 94 50.35 -4.73 -8.12
C LEU A 94 51.23 -3.49 -7.89
N ASN A 95 50.77 -2.62 -7.00
CA ASN A 95 51.66 -1.98 -6.02
C ASN A 95 50.97 -1.82 -4.66
N TRP A 96 51.76 -1.73 -3.59
CA TRP A 96 51.30 -1.77 -2.18
C TRP A 96 51.67 -0.51 -1.39
N GLY A 97 50.79 -0.12 -0.45
CA GLY A 97 51.09 0.83 0.62
C GLY A 97 50.67 2.29 0.34
N ARG A 98 50.47 3.14 1.35
CA ARG A 98 50.56 2.93 2.82
C ARG A 98 49.48 3.75 3.56
N GLN A 99 49.01 3.26 4.71
CA GLN A 99 48.36 4.10 5.72
C GLN A 99 49.39 4.70 6.68
N PRO A 100 49.18 5.93 7.20
CA PRO A 100 49.83 6.41 8.41
C PRO A 100 48.91 6.25 9.64
N ARG A 101 49.32 5.43 10.61
CA ARG A 101 48.94 5.62 12.02
C ARG A 101 50.09 6.33 12.72
N VAL A 102 49.79 7.30 13.58
CA VAL A 102 50.78 7.93 14.48
C VAL A 102 50.25 7.88 15.91
N LEU A 103 51.13 7.50 16.84
CA LEU A 103 50.89 7.45 18.29
C LEU A 103 51.80 8.47 18.99
N LEU A 104 51.47 8.82 20.24
CA LEU A 104 52.16 9.85 21.02
C LEU A 104 53.55 9.43 21.49
N ASN A 105 54.49 10.38 21.43
CA ASN A 105 55.50 10.73 22.45
C ASN A 105 56.24 11.99 21.94
N GLY A 106 56.76 12.92 22.75
CA GLY A 106 56.75 13.08 24.21
C GLY A 106 57.88 14.04 24.64
N CYS A 107 57.74 14.75 25.78
CA CYS A 107 58.71 15.73 26.34
C CYS A 107 58.92 17.02 25.51
N LEU A 108 59.32 18.19 26.02
CA LEU A 108 59.51 18.82 27.35
C LEU A 108 59.60 20.36 27.07
N ALA A 109 59.35 21.35 27.95
CA ALA A 109 58.91 21.43 29.36
C ALA A 109 58.26 22.81 29.64
N GLY A 110 57.69 23.03 30.84
CA GLY A 110 57.36 24.38 31.35
C GLY A 110 56.00 24.44 32.09
N GLY A 111 56.00 24.77 33.38
CA GLY A 111 54.76 24.85 34.17
C GLY A 111 54.87 25.77 35.38
N ILE A 112 53.71 26.15 35.93
CA ILE A 112 53.49 26.77 37.25
C ILE A 112 52.11 26.31 37.76
N ASP A 113 51.99 26.04 39.07
CA ASP A 113 50.79 25.48 39.73
C ASP A 113 49.94 26.57 40.41
N ARG A 114 48.59 26.47 40.32
CA ARG A 114 47.67 26.88 41.40
C ARG A 114 46.24 26.33 41.27
N ARG A 115 45.97 25.35 42.14
CA ARG A 115 44.71 24.83 42.75
C ARG A 115 43.41 25.68 42.66
N PHE A 116 42.28 24.96 42.44
CA PHE A 116 40.89 25.13 42.97
C PHE A 116 40.21 26.53 42.90
N SER A 117 38.91 26.66 42.60
CA SER A 117 37.78 25.90 43.15
C SER A 117 36.53 25.90 42.24
N ARG A 118 35.50 25.09 42.60
CA ARG A 118 34.14 25.17 42.05
C ARG A 118 33.29 26.17 42.82
N LEU A 119 32.35 26.83 42.16
CA LEU A 119 31.21 27.49 42.80
C LEU A 119 29.94 27.34 41.94
N VAL A 120 28.83 27.07 42.59
CA VAL A 120 27.48 26.97 41.98
C VAL A 120 26.67 28.17 42.44
N SER A 121 25.98 28.84 41.52
CA SER A 121 25.01 29.88 41.83
C SER A 121 23.61 29.44 41.38
N LYS A 122 22.66 29.42 42.32
CA LYS A 122 21.25 29.09 42.07
C LYS A 122 20.38 29.91 43.03
N VAL A 123 19.76 30.97 42.51
CA VAL A 123 18.84 31.86 43.22
C VAL A 123 17.67 32.19 42.28
N ALA A 124 16.49 32.46 42.83
CA ALA A 124 15.25 32.79 42.12
C ALA A 124 14.45 33.85 42.93
N SER A 125 13.26 34.20 42.44
CA SER A 125 12.27 35.16 43.02
C SER A 125 12.57 36.67 42.78
N ASP A 126 11.58 37.58 42.66
CA ASP A 126 10.16 37.39 42.26
C ASP A 126 9.46 38.68 41.78
N TYR A 127 8.43 38.51 40.92
CA TYR A 127 7.20 39.32 40.74
C TYR A 127 7.13 40.87 40.91
N ARG A 128 6.75 41.60 39.83
CA ARG A 128 5.37 42.19 39.63
C ARG A 128 5.18 43.07 38.36
N ASN A 129 4.07 42.79 37.65
CA ASN A 129 2.99 43.69 37.11
C ASN A 129 3.36 45.05 36.44
N HIS A 130 2.78 45.55 35.32
CA HIS A 130 1.74 45.18 34.33
C HIS A 130 2.15 45.78 32.93
N SER A 131 1.39 45.95 31.81
CA SER A 131 -0.03 45.75 31.46
C SER A 131 -0.33 45.61 29.95
N THR A 132 -1.40 44.86 29.64
CA THR A 132 -2.41 44.96 28.52
C THR A 132 -2.18 45.77 27.23
N SER A 133 -2.41 45.09 26.09
CA SER A 133 -3.35 45.57 25.04
C SER A 133 -3.96 44.41 24.18
N VAL A 134 -5.14 43.93 24.59
CA VAL A 134 -6.29 43.30 23.88
C VAL A 134 -6.08 42.37 22.64
N GLU A 135 -6.87 41.30 22.61
CA GLU A 135 -6.88 40.20 21.63
C GLU A 135 -7.76 40.43 20.38
N SER A 136 -7.70 39.48 19.44
CA SER A 136 -8.94 38.91 18.86
C SER A 136 -8.78 37.40 18.59
N HIS A 137 -9.04 36.57 19.59
CA HIS A 137 -9.13 35.11 19.45
C HIS A 137 -10.59 34.65 19.41
N VAL A 138 -10.95 33.87 18.39
CA VAL A 138 -12.22 33.14 18.35
C VAL A 138 -11.99 31.75 18.93
N ASN A 139 -12.57 31.47 20.10
CA ASN A 139 -12.54 30.16 20.74
C ASN A 139 -13.59 29.23 20.12
N ASP A 140 -13.17 28.23 19.34
CA ASP A 140 -14.07 27.19 18.81
C ASP A 140 -14.12 25.96 19.74
N THR A 141 -14.59 26.19 20.97
CA THR A 141 -14.57 25.21 22.09
C THR A 141 -15.94 24.59 22.38
N SER A 142 -16.80 24.47 21.37
CA SER A 142 -18.19 23.98 21.52
C SER A 142 -18.37 22.47 21.31
N TRP A 143 -17.47 21.81 20.56
CA TRP A 143 -17.73 20.48 19.98
C TRP A 143 -17.39 19.27 20.87
N GLU A 144 -16.59 19.42 21.94
CA GLU A 144 -16.11 18.29 22.75
C GLU A 144 -17.07 17.80 23.85
N ARG A 145 -18.27 18.40 23.99
CA ARG A 145 -19.17 18.10 25.13
C ARG A 145 -20.54 17.50 24.80
N ILE A 146 -20.89 17.28 23.53
CA ILE A 146 -22.23 16.81 23.13
C ILE A 146 -22.23 15.36 22.61
N TYR A 147 -21.51 14.44 23.26
CA TYR A 147 -21.69 12.99 23.04
C TYR A 147 -21.55 12.09 24.29
N ILE A 148 -21.92 12.59 25.48
CA ILE A 148 -22.13 11.75 26.69
C ILE A 148 -23.55 11.92 27.25
N LYS A 149 -24.56 11.58 26.42
CA LYS A 149 -25.91 11.08 26.78
C LYS A 149 -26.79 11.02 25.54
N GLY A 150 -27.09 9.81 25.05
CA GLY A 150 -27.96 9.61 23.88
C GLY A 150 -28.18 8.14 23.54
N ARG A 151 -29.04 7.44 24.31
CA ARG A 151 -29.50 6.11 23.91
C ARG A 151 -30.54 6.25 22.79
N LEU A 152 -30.19 5.82 21.58
CA LEU A 152 -31.16 5.56 20.51
C LEU A 152 -31.28 4.05 20.30
N ASN A 153 -32.39 3.47 20.76
CA ASN A 153 -32.74 2.08 20.48
C ASN A 153 -33.23 1.98 19.02
N VAL A 154 -32.33 1.70 18.09
CA VAL A 154 -32.71 1.27 16.74
C VAL A 154 -33.10 -0.21 16.80
N LYS A 155 -34.33 -0.55 16.42
CA LYS A 155 -34.79 -1.94 16.33
C LYS A 155 -34.21 -2.61 15.05
N PRO A 156 -34.09 -3.95 15.00
CA PRO A 156 -33.71 -4.64 13.78
C PRO A 156 -34.68 -4.36 12.63
N LEU A 157 -34.16 -4.28 11.41
CA LEU A 157 -34.97 -4.25 10.20
C LEU A 157 -35.65 -5.62 10.03
N VAL A 158 -36.97 -5.60 9.91
CA VAL A 158 -37.77 -6.73 9.39
C VAL A 158 -38.05 -6.42 7.93
N ILE A 159 -37.83 -7.41 7.06
CA ILE A 159 -38.27 -7.35 5.66
C ILE A 159 -39.68 -7.90 5.63
N GLU A 160 -40.65 -7.08 5.25
CA GLU A 160 -42.00 -7.54 4.91
C GLU A 160 -42.05 -7.84 3.41
N GLU A 161 -42.54 -9.04 3.05
CA GLU A 161 -42.88 -9.35 1.67
C GLU A 161 -44.12 -8.55 1.26
N VAL A 162 -44.08 -7.90 0.10
CA VAL A 162 -45.25 -7.25 -0.50
C VAL A 162 -45.62 -8.01 -1.77
N GLU A 163 -46.84 -8.54 -1.79
CA GLU A 163 -47.36 -9.34 -2.89
C GLU A 163 -47.53 -8.49 -4.17
N ARG A 164 -47.40 -9.14 -5.33
CA ARG A 164 -47.65 -8.51 -6.62
C ARG A 164 -49.15 -8.30 -6.85
N LYS A 165 -49.51 -7.21 -7.52
CA LYS A 165 -50.72 -7.15 -8.34
C LYS A 165 -50.39 -6.54 -9.69
N ASP A 166 -50.82 -7.22 -10.75
CA ASP A 166 -50.74 -6.76 -12.11
C ASP A 166 -51.97 -5.89 -12.44
N GLU A 167 -51.77 -4.71 -13.00
CA GLU A 167 -52.81 -4.00 -13.76
C GLU A 167 -52.21 -3.53 -15.09
N ASN A 168 -52.78 -3.99 -16.20
CA ASN A 168 -52.41 -3.58 -17.55
C ASN A 168 -53.11 -2.26 -17.91
N GLU A 169 -52.45 -1.39 -18.66
CA GLU A 169 -53.16 -0.48 -19.57
C GLU A 169 -52.35 -0.25 -20.86
N GLU A 170 -52.92 -0.61 -22.01
CA GLU A 170 -52.31 -0.41 -23.32
C GLU A 170 -52.51 1.03 -23.81
N LYS A 171 -51.48 1.65 -24.41
CA LYS A 171 -51.67 2.79 -25.33
C LYS A 171 -50.86 2.62 -26.61
N VAL A 172 -51.55 2.09 -27.63
CA VAL A 172 -51.14 2.15 -29.03
C VAL A 172 -51.19 3.61 -29.50
N LEU A 173 -50.15 4.06 -30.22
CA LEU A 173 -50.29 5.09 -31.24
C LEU A 173 -49.24 4.89 -32.33
N ASP A 174 -49.71 4.68 -33.54
CA ASP A 174 -48.94 4.44 -34.76
C ASP A 174 -48.63 5.76 -35.49
N TYR A 175 -47.47 5.83 -36.16
CA TYR A 175 -47.35 6.63 -37.40
C TYR A 175 -46.18 6.14 -38.26
N SER A 176 -46.44 6.03 -39.57
CA SER A 176 -45.64 5.22 -40.49
C SER A 176 -44.61 5.98 -41.34
N HIS A 177 -43.49 5.31 -41.63
CA HIS A 177 -42.64 5.41 -42.84
C HIS A 177 -42.32 6.77 -43.48
N SER A 178 -41.01 7.03 -43.60
CA SER A 178 -40.41 7.33 -44.91
C SER A 178 -39.10 6.55 -45.06
N SER A 179 -38.73 6.18 -46.29
CA SER A 179 -37.64 5.22 -46.55
C SER A 179 -36.79 5.63 -47.75
N VAL A 180 -35.49 5.82 -47.54
CA VAL A 180 -34.51 6.03 -48.61
C VAL A 180 -33.21 5.27 -48.31
N ASN A 181 -32.87 4.35 -49.23
CA ASN A 181 -31.58 3.74 -49.53
C ASN A 181 -30.75 3.05 -48.41
N LYS A 182 -30.73 1.72 -48.49
CA LYS A 182 -29.57 0.89 -48.11
C LYS A 182 -28.33 1.31 -48.91
N GLU A 183 -27.14 1.23 -48.31
CA GLU A 183 -26.16 0.15 -48.57
C GLU A 183 -24.90 0.28 -47.68
N SER A 184 -24.17 -0.83 -47.48
CA SER A 184 -22.82 -0.90 -46.88
C SER A 184 -22.60 -0.62 -45.37
N LEU A 185 -23.49 -1.07 -44.45
CA LEU A 185 -23.18 -1.05 -43.00
C LEU A 185 -23.61 -2.29 -42.19
N ASP A 186 -23.56 -3.49 -42.77
CA ASP A 186 -23.87 -4.76 -42.10
C ASP A 186 -22.69 -5.75 -42.16
N THR A 187 -21.56 -5.45 -41.50
CA THR A 187 -20.45 -6.43 -41.34
C THR A 187 -19.53 -6.23 -40.12
N VAL A 188 -19.97 -5.53 -39.06
CA VAL A 188 -19.23 -5.47 -37.78
C VAL A 188 -20.19 -5.56 -36.58
N LEU A 189 -20.87 -6.69 -36.45
CA LEU A 189 -21.57 -7.08 -35.22
C LEU A 189 -21.19 -8.51 -34.84
N GLY A 190 -20.69 -8.70 -33.62
CA GLY A 190 -20.61 -10.01 -32.96
C GLY A 190 -19.56 -11.00 -33.50
N ASP A 191 -18.28 -10.64 -33.49
CA ASP A 191 -17.26 -11.66 -33.21
C ASP A 191 -17.19 -11.84 -31.69
N GLU A 192 -17.94 -12.82 -31.16
CA GLU A 192 -17.91 -13.16 -29.73
C GLU A 192 -16.53 -13.71 -29.37
N ARG A 193 -15.65 -12.82 -28.88
CA ARG A 193 -14.28 -13.17 -28.47
C ARG A 193 -14.30 -14.37 -27.53
N LYS A 194 -13.91 -15.53 -28.07
CA LYS A 194 -13.91 -16.79 -27.32
C LYS A 194 -12.90 -16.69 -26.17
N GLU A 195 -13.42 -16.65 -24.95
CA GLU A 195 -12.62 -16.58 -23.73
C GLU A 195 -11.61 -17.74 -23.69
N SER A 196 -10.33 -17.43 -23.49
CA SER A 196 -9.28 -18.45 -23.50
C SER A 196 -9.34 -19.34 -22.27
N GLU A 197 -8.78 -20.56 -22.34
CA GLU A 197 -8.83 -21.50 -21.22
C GLU A 197 -8.14 -20.94 -19.95
N ILE A 198 -7.10 -20.11 -20.10
CA ILE A 198 -6.44 -19.39 -18.99
C ILE A 198 -7.34 -18.28 -18.38
N GLU A 199 -8.21 -17.64 -19.16
CA GLU A 199 -9.22 -16.70 -18.63
C GLU A 199 -10.33 -17.45 -17.87
N LYS A 200 -10.82 -18.58 -18.41
CA LYS A 200 -11.82 -19.44 -17.73
C LYS A 200 -11.28 -19.99 -16.41
N GLU A 201 -10.03 -20.45 -16.42
CA GLU A 201 -9.32 -20.91 -15.21
C GLU A 201 -9.22 -19.78 -14.18
N ALA A 202 -8.73 -18.60 -14.61
CA ALA A 202 -8.61 -17.44 -13.74
C ALA A 202 -9.96 -17.00 -13.14
N TRP A 203 -11.05 -16.98 -13.92
CA TRP A 203 -12.38 -16.65 -13.41
C TRP A 203 -12.91 -17.69 -12.41
N LYS A 204 -12.65 -18.97 -12.66
CA LYS A 204 -13.02 -20.06 -11.74
C LYS A 204 -12.27 -19.91 -10.41
N LEU A 205 -10.98 -19.59 -10.45
CA LEU A 205 -10.16 -19.35 -9.26
C LEU A 205 -10.59 -18.08 -8.51
N LEU A 206 -10.80 -16.97 -9.22
CA LEU A 206 -11.27 -15.71 -8.63
C LEU A 206 -12.63 -15.87 -7.96
N ARG A 207 -13.61 -16.50 -8.60
CA ARG A 207 -14.92 -16.79 -7.97
C ARG A 207 -14.80 -17.80 -6.82
N GLY A 208 -13.84 -18.72 -6.88
CA GLY A 208 -13.51 -19.63 -5.76
C GLY A 208 -12.90 -18.94 -4.53
N SER A 209 -12.31 -17.74 -4.70
CA SER A 209 -11.71 -16.96 -3.61
C SER A 209 -12.70 -16.06 -2.83
N ILE A 210 -13.97 -16.01 -3.23
CA ILE A 210 -14.97 -15.09 -2.67
C ILE A 210 -15.29 -15.43 -1.20
N VAL A 211 -15.12 -14.43 -0.33
CA VAL A 211 -15.55 -14.48 1.07
C VAL A 211 -17.00 -14.01 1.17
N ASN A 212 -17.80 -14.77 1.93
CA ASN A 212 -19.19 -14.45 2.21
C ASN A 212 -19.39 -14.17 3.70
N TYR A 213 -20.26 -13.21 4.03
CA TYR A 213 -20.66 -12.87 5.40
C TYR A 213 -22.18 -12.74 5.43
N CYS A 214 -22.86 -13.34 6.40
CA CYS A 214 -24.33 -13.51 6.42
C CYS A 214 -24.96 -14.26 5.22
N GLY A 215 -24.21 -14.50 4.13
CA GLY A 215 -24.71 -14.99 2.85
C GLY A 215 -24.56 -14.00 1.69
N THR A 216 -24.07 -12.78 1.92
CA THR A 216 -23.68 -11.84 0.86
C THR A 216 -22.17 -11.93 0.59
N PRO A 217 -21.71 -11.72 -0.65
CA PRO A 217 -20.30 -11.66 -0.98
C PRO A 217 -19.72 -10.31 -0.52
N ILE A 218 -18.56 -10.33 0.15
CA ILE A 218 -17.99 -9.16 0.85
C ILE A 218 -16.51 -8.88 0.55
N GLY A 219 -15.87 -9.71 -0.29
CA GLY A 219 -14.44 -9.59 -0.60
C GLY A 219 -13.88 -10.89 -1.16
N THR A 220 -12.56 -10.96 -1.31
CA THR A 220 -11.82 -12.18 -1.69
C THR A 220 -10.64 -12.40 -0.75
N VAL A 221 -10.34 -13.65 -0.40
CA VAL A 221 -9.11 -13.99 0.36
C VAL A 221 -7.84 -13.62 -0.43
N ALA A 222 -6.71 -13.41 0.24
CA ALA A 222 -5.44 -13.11 -0.44
C ALA A 222 -4.89 -14.30 -1.24
N ALA A 223 -4.99 -15.53 -0.72
CA ALA A 223 -4.58 -16.74 -1.42
C ALA A 223 -5.47 -17.96 -1.12
N THR A 224 -5.44 -18.94 -2.01
CA THR A 224 -6.15 -20.22 -1.87
C THR A 224 -5.21 -21.44 -1.98
N ASP A 225 -3.96 -21.27 -1.54
CA ASP A 225 -2.88 -22.27 -1.65
C ASP A 225 -3.23 -23.60 -0.93
N PRO A 226 -3.41 -24.72 -1.66
CA PRO A 226 -3.76 -26.01 -1.05
C PRO A 226 -2.63 -26.66 -0.24
N ALA A 227 -1.39 -26.15 -0.35
CA ALA A 227 -0.24 -26.67 0.39
C ALA A 227 -0.03 -25.95 1.74
N ASP A 228 -0.61 -24.76 1.95
CA ASP A 228 -0.43 -24.01 3.18
C ASP A 228 -1.30 -24.58 4.32
N LYS A 229 -0.63 -25.17 5.31
CA LYS A 229 -1.26 -25.79 6.50
C LYS A 229 -1.61 -24.77 7.58
N LEU A 230 -1.09 -23.55 7.49
CA LEU A 230 -1.28 -22.47 8.46
C LEU A 230 -1.22 -21.12 7.71
N PRO A 231 -2.31 -20.68 7.04
CA PRO A 231 -2.31 -19.55 6.11
C PRO A 231 -1.93 -18.17 6.70
N LEU A 232 -1.63 -18.09 8.01
CA LEU A 232 -1.26 -16.90 8.79
C LEU A 232 -2.32 -15.80 8.74
N ASN A 233 -2.24 -14.97 7.70
CA ASN A 233 -3.13 -13.86 7.38
C ASN A 233 -3.59 -13.88 5.90
N TYR A 234 -3.10 -14.80 5.06
CA TYR A 234 -3.54 -14.92 3.67
C TYR A 234 -4.96 -15.52 3.54
N ASP A 235 -5.54 -15.99 4.65
CA ASP A 235 -6.96 -16.31 4.82
C ASP A 235 -7.87 -15.08 4.94
N GLN A 236 -7.30 -13.87 4.99
CA GLN A 236 -8.03 -12.62 5.18
C GLN A 236 -8.28 -11.87 3.86
N VAL A 237 -9.29 -11.00 3.88
CA VAL A 237 -9.56 -10.02 2.82
C VAL A 237 -8.71 -8.78 3.10
N PHE A 238 -7.64 -8.56 2.33
CA PHE A 238 -6.87 -7.31 2.36
C PHE A 238 -7.52 -6.24 1.51
N ILE A 239 -7.43 -4.98 1.95
CA ILE A 239 -7.99 -3.87 1.18
C ILE A 239 -7.26 -3.67 -0.16
N ARG A 240 -5.92 -3.81 -0.17
CA ARG A 240 -5.10 -3.68 -1.39
C ARG A 240 -5.29 -4.85 -2.38
N ASP A 241 -5.31 -6.11 -1.90
CA ASP A 241 -5.52 -7.30 -2.74
C ASP A 241 -6.90 -7.33 -3.38
N PHE A 242 -7.92 -6.80 -2.70
CA PHE A 242 -9.28 -6.75 -3.25
C PHE A 242 -9.46 -5.70 -4.35
N VAL A 243 -8.59 -4.69 -4.50
CA VAL A 243 -8.73 -3.68 -5.57
C VAL A 243 -8.79 -4.30 -6.98
N PRO A 244 -7.84 -5.15 -7.43
CA PRO A 244 -7.98 -5.84 -8.72
C PRO A 244 -9.20 -6.76 -8.77
N SER A 245 -9.51 -7.52 -7.71
CA SER A 245 -10.72 -8.36 -7.67
C SER A 245 -11.98 -7.54 -7.94
N ALA A 246 -12.11 -6.41 -7.25
CA ALA A 246 -13.22 -5.48 -7.38
C ALA A 246 -13.31 -4.86 -8.77
N LEU A 247 -12.18 -4.48 -9.38
CA LEU A 247 -12.16 -3.98 -10.75
C LEU A 247 -12.53 -5.06 -11.76
N ALA A 248 -12.07 -6.31 -11.60
CA ALA A 248 -12.48 -7.43 -12.44
C ALA A 248 -13.99 -7.67 -12.35
N PHE A 249 -14.57 -7.75 -11.14
CA PHE A 249 -16.01 -7.91 -10.93
C PHE A 249 -16.82 -6.73 -11.49
N LEU A 250 -16.40 -5.48 -11.24
CA LEU A 250 -17.07 -4.28 -11.78
C LEU A 250 -17.08 -4.26 -13.31
N LEU A 251 -15.95 -4.56 -13.96
CA LEU A 251 -15.85 -4.64 -15.42
C LEU A 251 -16.61 -5.85 -16.02
N ASN A 252 -17.03 -6.80 -15.19
CA ASN A 252 -17.89 -7.92 -15.56
C ASN A 252 -19.36 -7.74 -15.12
N GLY A 253 -19.73 -6.56 -14.59
CA GLY A 253 -21.09 -6.23 -14.12
C GLY A 253 -21.45 -6.74 -12.72
N GLU A 254 -20.57 -7.51 -12.05
CA GLU A 254 -20.76 -8.11 -10.73
C GLU A 254 -20.52 -7.09 -9.58
N GLY A 255 -21.13 -5.90 -9.65
CA GLY A 255 -20.83 -4.78 -8.75
C GLY A 255 -21.22 -4.94 -7.28
N GLU A 256 -22.06 -5.93 -6.92
CA GLU A 256 -22.60 -6.08 -5.56
C GLU A 256 -21.51 -6.38 -4.52
N ILE A 257 -20.57 -7.28 -4.82
CA ILE A 257 -19.46 -7.64 -3.92
C ILE A 257 -18.63 -6.41 -3.52
N VAL A 258 -18.48 -5.44 -4.45
CA VAL A 258 -17.73 -4.20 -4.21
C VAL A 258 -18.53 -3.22 -3.34
N LYS A 259 -19.85 -3.10 -3.58
CA LYS A 259 -20.76 -2.32 -2.73
C LYS A 259 -20.73 -2.82 -1.28
N ASN A 260 -20.82 -4.14 -1.11
CA ASN A 260 -20.80 -4.82 0.18
C ASN A 260 -19.44 -4.65 0.87
N PHE A 261 -18.32 -4.87 0.16
CA PHE A 261 -16.97 -4.62 0.68
C PHE A 261 -16.79 -3.18 1.16
N LEU A 262 -17.19 -2.18 0.35
CA LEU A 262 -17.04 -0.76 0.69
C LEU A 262 -17.83 -0.39 1.96
N LEU A 263 -19.05 -0.91 2.12
CA LEU A 263 -19.90 -0.67 3.28
C LEU A 263 -19.41 -1.40 4.55
N HIS A 264 -18.96 -2.65 4.44
CA HIS A 264 -18.44 -3.39 5.61
C HIS A 264 -17.07 -2.87 6.06
N THR A 265 -16.17 -2.50 5.15
CA THR A 265 -14.89 -1.87 5.52
C THR A 265 -15.09 -0.49 6.15
N LEU A 266 -16.08 0.29 5.68
CA LEU A 266 -16.52 1.53 6.34
C LEU A 266 -17.11 1.26 7.74
N GLN A 267 -17.89 0.18 7.91
CA GLN A 267 -18.38 -0.23 9.23
C GLN A 267 -17.22 -0.57 10.18
N LEU A 268 -16.16 -1.24 9.70
CA LEU A 268 -14.96 -1.52 10.47
C LEU A 268 -14.20 -0.22 10.83
N GLN A 269 -14.16 0.78 9.93
CA GLN A 269 -13.59 2.09 10.24
C GLN A 269 -14.23 2.76 11.47
N SER A 270 -15.52 2.54 11.74
CA SER A 270 -16.19 3.14 12.91
C SER A 270 -15.89 2.44 14.24
N TRP A 271 -15.11 1.35 14.26
CA TRP A 271 -14.80 0.63 15.49
C TRP A 271 -13.79 1.39 16.36
N GLU A 272 -13.89 1.16 17.68
CA GLU A 272 -12.87 1.55 18.65
C GLU A 272 -11.58 0.75 18.38
N LYS A 273 -10.48 1.47 18.19
CA LYS A 273 -9.15 0.91 17.88
C LYS A 273 -8.25 1.18 19.07
N THR A 274 -7.58 0.15 19.58
CA THR A 274 -6.65 0.26 20.70
C THR A 274 -5.43 -0.62 20.48
N VAL A 275 -4.25 0.00 20.45
CA VAL A 275 -2.95 -0.67 20.46
C VAL A 275 -2.35 -0.43 21.84
N ASP A 276 -2.39 -1.46 22.68
CA ASP A 276 -2.02 -1.43 24.10
C ASP A 276 -2.77 -0.34 24.91
N CYS A 277 -2.26 0.89 24.95
CA CYS A 277 -2.87 2.04 25.64
C CYS A 277 -3.04 3.29 24.75
N HIS A 278 -2.91 3.14 23.43
CA HIS A 278 -3.06 4.21 22.43
C HIS A 278 -4.20 3.88 21.46
N SER A 279 -5.01 4.89 21.09
CA SER A 279 -6.03 4.77 20.05
C SER A 279 -5.59 5.44 18.75
N PRO A 280 -5.40 4.68 17.65
CA PRO A 280 -5.15 5.23 16.33
C PRO A 280 -6.26 6.19 15.86
N GLY A 281 -5.92 7.06 14.91
CA GLY A 281 -6.83 8.05 14.35
C GLY A 281 -8.12 7.42 13.80
N GLN A 282 -9.27 8.07 14.06
CA GLN A 282 -10.61 7.52 13.79
C GLN A 282 -10.80 7.06 12.33
N GLY A 283 -10.21 7.77 11.37
CA GLY A 283 -10.31 7.45 9.94
C GLY A 283 -9.47 6.28 9.43
N LEU A 284 -8.68 5.62 10.29
CA LEU A 284 -7.84 4.50 9.89
C LEU A 284 -8.69 3.33 9.38
N MET A 285 -8.45 2.93 8.13
CA MET A 285 -8.99 1.69 7.56
C MET A 285 -8.14 0.50 8.01
N PRO A 286 -8.71 -0.71 8.15
CA PRO A 286 -7.92 -1.90 8.45
C PRO A 286 -7.02 -2.30 7.27
N ALA A 287 -5.93 -3.01 7.54
CA ALA A 287 -5.09 -3.62 6.51
C ALA A 287 -5.85 -4.79 5.85
N SER A 288 -6.45 -5.62 6.69
CA SER A 288 -7.23 -6.80 6.32
C SER A 288 -8.32 -7.10 7.34
N PHE A 289 -9.23 -8.00 6.98
CA PHE A 289 -10.23 -8.53 7.90
C PHE A 289 -10.67 -9.94 7.49
N LYS A 290 -11.21 -10.71 8.43
CA LYS A 290 -11.84 -12.01 8.15
C LYS A 290 -13.19 -12.19 8.83
N VAL A 291 -13.90 -13.22 8.37
CA VAL A 291 -15.11 -13.74 9.03
C VAL A 291 -14.69 -14.83 10.02
N ARG A 292 -15.08 -14.69 11.28
CA ARG A 292 -15.01 -15.77 12.28
C ARG A 292 -16.42 -16.20 12.67
N SER A 293 -16.76 -17.47 12.53
CA SER A 293 -17.98 -18.03 13.12
C SER A 293 -17.74 -18.34 14.59
N VAL A 294 -18.45 -17.65 15.49
CA VAL A 294 -18.35 -17.78 16.94
C VAL A 294 -19.55 -18.55 17.48
N ALA A 295 -19.36 -19.43 18.47
CA ALA A 295 -20.48 -20.13 19.11
C ALA A 295 -21.29 -19.16 19.99
N LEU A 296 -22.63 -19.25 19.95
CA LEU A 296 -23.51 -18.41 20.73
C LEU A 296 -23.61 -18.88 22.20
N ASP A 297 -23.27 -17.99 23.13
CA ASP A 297 -23.29 -18.27 24.57
C ASP A 297 -24.65 -18.82 25.03
N GLY A 298 -24.61 -19.95 25.72
CA GLY A 298 -25.80 -20.64 26.25
C GLY A 298 -26.56 -21.53 25.25
N LYS A 299 -26.11 -21.68 23.99
CA LYS A 299 -26.75 -22.56 23.00
C LYS A 299 -25.77 -23.48 22.26
N SER A 300 -25.84 -24.78 22.55
CA SER A 300 -25.04 -25.79 21.83
C SER A 300 -25.48 -25.97 20.38
N GLY A 301 -24.70 -25.42 19.44
CA GLY A 301 -24.85 -25.64 18.00
C GLY A 301 -25.38 -24.45 17.19
N GLU A 302 -25.72 -23.32 17.82
CA GLU A 302 -25.93 -22.06 17.10
C GLU A 302 -24.59 -21.30 17.00
N PHE A 303 -24.26 -20.85 15.79
CA PHE A 303 -23.05 -20.08 15.47
C PHE A 303 -23.45 -18.75 14.83
N GLU A 304 -22.63 -17.73 15.05
CA GLU A 304 -22.82 -16.37 14.53
C GLU A 304 -21.54 -15.89 13.85
N ASP A 305 -21.67 -15.43 12.61
CA ASP A 305 -20.55 -14.88 11.85
C ASP A 305 -20.25 -13.45 12.34
N VAL A 306 -18.97 -13.18 12.62
CA VAL A 306 -18.48 -11.89 13.13
C VAL A 306 -17.29 -11.44 12.28
N LEU A 307 -17.28 -10.17 11.87
CA LEU A 307 -16.13 -9.55 11.20
C LEU A 307 -15.01 -9.25 12.21
N ASP A 308 -13.78 -9.49 11.78
CA ASP A 308 -12.58 -9.46 12.61
C ASP A 308 -11.47 -8.71 11.85
N PRO A 309 -11.26 -7.40 12.12
CA PRO A 309 -10.26 -6.59 11.44
C PRO A 309 -8.85 -6.72 12.06
N ASP A 310 -7.83 -6.39 11.27
CA ASP A 310 -6.49 -6.03 11.72
C ASP A 310 -6.14 -4.63 11.19
N PHE A 311 -5.95 -3.66 12.08
CA PHE A 311 -5.52 -2.28 11.74
C PHE A 311 -4.00 -2.12 11.80
N GLY A 312 -3.25 -3.20 11.99
CA GLY A 312 -1.80 -3.22 12.18
C GLY A 312 -1.37 -3.73 13.55
N GLU A 313 -2.29 -3.95 14.49
CA GLU A 313 -2.01 -4.50 15.82
C GLU A 313 -1.52 -5.95 15.79
N SER A 314 -1.97 -6.74 14.81
CA SER A 314 -1.55 -8.13 14.59
C SER A 314 -0.54 -8.28 13.46
N ALA A 315 -0.33 -7.23 12.64
CA ALA A 315 0.62 -7.22 11.54
C ALA A 315 2.08 -7.43 12.01
N ILE A 316 2.87 -8.14 11.20
CA ILE A 316 4.27 -8.45 11.52
C ILE A 316 5.09 -7.15 11.55
N GLY A 317 5.54 -6.75 12.75
CA GLY A 317 6.26 -5.50 12.98
C GLY A 317 5.37 -4.30 13.34
N ARG A 318 4.06 -4.51 13.56
CA ARG A 318 3.06 -3.48 13.88
C ARG A 318 3.02 -2.31 12.87
N VAL A 319 2.97 -2.68 11.60
CA VAL A 319 3.02 -1.77 10.46
C VAL A 319 1.65 -1.12 10.21
N ALA A 320 1.63 0.20 10.00
CA ALA A 320 0.39 0.96 9.77
C ALA A 320 -0.04 0.94 8.28
N PRO A 321 -1.27 0.53 7.94
CA PRO A 321 -1.75 0.40 6.56
C PRO A 321 -2.24 1.74 5.98
N VAL A 322 -1.32 2.69 5.75
CA VAL A 322 -1.65 4.04 5.27
C VAL A 322 -2.30 4.00 3.89
N ASP A 323 -1.85 3.09 3.02
CA ASP A 323 -2.42 2.88 1.68
C ASP A 323 -3.90 2.48 1.68
N SER A 324 -4.37 1.75 2.71
CA SER A 324 -5.70 1.15 2.72
C SER A 324 -6.83 2.21 2.76
N GLY A 325 -6.60 3.35 3.41
CA GLY A 325 -7.52 4.50 3.35
C GLY A 325 -7.56 5.16 1.96
N LEU A 326 -6.41 5.24 1.29
CA LEU A 326 -6.27 5.83 -0.03
C LEU A 326 -6.94 4.94 -1.09
N TRP A 327 -6.70 3.63 -1.01
CA TRP A 327 -7.31 2.61 -1.86
C TRP A 327 -8.83 2.54 -1.72
N TRP A 328 -9.38 2.64 -0.50
CA TRP A 328 -10.82 2.65 -0.29
C TRP A 328 -11.50 3.85 -0.99
N ILE A 329 -10.90 5.04 -0.92
CA ILE A 329 -11.40 6.24 -1.64
C ILE A 329 -11.29 6.07 -3.16
N ILE A 330 -10.19 5.49 -3.67
CA ILE A 330 -10.00 5.21 -5.10
C ILE A 330 -11.04 4.19 -5.60
N LEU A 331 -11.30 3.12 -4.83
CA LEU A 331 -12.25 2.07 -5.18
C LEU A 331 -13.70 2.56 -5.12
N LEU A 332 -14.05 3.42 -4.16
CA LEU A 332 -15.38 4.05 -4.10
C LEU A 332 -15.67 4.88 -5.36
N ARG A 333 -14.68 5.64 -5.85
CA ARG A 333 -14.81 6.34 -7.14
C ARG A 333 -14.96 5.35 -8.29
N ALA A 334 -14.14 4.30 -8.34
CA ALA A 334 -14.20 3.29 -9.40
C ALA A 334 -15.58 2.60 -9.48
N TYR A 335 -16.18 2.27 -8.33
CA TYR A 335 -17.55 1.77 -8.24
C TYR A 335 -18.55 2.71 -8.91
N GLY A 336 -18.60 3.99 -8.51
CA GLY A 336 -19.55 4.97 -9.07
C GLY A 336 -19.31 5.26 -10.55
N LYS A 337 -18.04 5.27 -11.00
CA LYS A 337 -17.65 5.53 -12.39
C LYS A 337 -17.97 4.37 -13.35
N ILE A 338 -17.90 3.11 -12.90
CA ILE A 338 -18.24 1.95 -13.74
C ILE A 338 -19.74 1.67 -13.69
N THR A 339 -20.36 1.67 -12.50
CA THR A 339 -21.79 1.30 -12.35
C THR A 339 -22.76 2.43 -12.70
N GLY A 340 -22.33 3.69 -12.61
CA GLY A 340 -23.22 4.85 -12.60
C GLY A 340 -23.98 5.07 -11.28
N ASP A 341 -23.87 4.16 -10.29
CA ASP A 341 -24.49 4.29 -8.98
C ASP A 341 -23.69 5.25 -8.08
N TYR A 342 -23.91 6.55 -8.28
CA TYR A 342 -23.39 7.58 -7.38
C TYR A 342 -24.14 7.65 -6.04
N SER A 343 -25.26 6.93 -5.85
CA SER A 343 -26.01 6.98 -4.58
C SER A 343 -25.19 6.46 -3.39
N LEU A 344 -24.27 5.52 -3.64
CA LEU A 344 -23.36 4.99 -2.62
C LEU A 344 -22.43 6.08 -2.05
N GLN A 345 -21.73 6.83 -2.91
CA GLN A 345 -20.83 7.90 -2.47
C GLN A 345 -21.58 9.07 -1.79
N GLU A 346 -22.87 9.24 -2.09
CA GLU A 346 -23.70 10.32 -1.56
C GLU A 346 -24.22 10.11 -0.12
N ARG A 347 -24.10 8.91 0.44
CA ARG A 347 -24.57 8.58 1.79
C ARG A 347 -23.81 9.33 2.89
N VAL A 348 -24.49 9.62 4.01
CA VAL A 348 -23.93 10.38 5.13
C VAL A 348 -22.80 9.64 5.87
N ASP A 349 -22.89 8.32 5.96
CA ASP A 349 -21.83 7.46 6.51
C ASP A 349 -20.60 7.45 5.59
N VAL A 350 -20.80 7.23 4.29
CA VAL A 350 -19.72 7.23 3.27
C VAL A 350 -19.02 8.60 3.18
N GLN A 351 -19.77 9.70 3.11
CA GLN A 351 -19.22 11.06 3.18
C GLN A 351 -18.43 11.32 4.48
N THR A 352 -18.88 10.74 5.60
CA THR A 352 -18.15 10.84 6.88
C THR A 352 -16.87 10.02 6.84
N GLY A 353 -16.88 8.81 6.28
CA GLY A 353 -15.69 7.97 6.12
C GLY A 353 -14.60 8.62 5.27
N ILE A 354 -14.97 9.19 4.11
CA ILE A 354 -14.06 10.00 3.26
C ILE A 354 -13.46 11.15 4.10
N ARG A 355 -14.29 11.91 4.80
CA ARG A 355 -13.86 13.04 5.65
C ARG A 355 -12.93 12.60 6.79
N LEU A 356 -13.12 11.42 7.38
CA LEU A 356 -12.26 10.91 8.44
C LEU A 356 -10.88 10.48 7.91
N ILE A 357 -10.81 9.79 6.76
CA ILE A 357 -9.54 9.45 6.10
C ILE A 357 -8.78 10.72 5.74
N LEU A 358 -9.46 11.66 5.06
CA LEU A 358 -8.86 12.94 4.66
C LEU A 358 -8.37 13.76 5.84
N LYS A 359 -9.08 13.75 6.98
CA LYS A 359 -8.61 14.42 8.19
C LYS A 359 -7.25 13.89 8.64
N LEU A 360 -7.03 12.58 8.61
CA LEU A 360 -5.71 12.00 8.97
C LEU A 360 -4.62 12.38 7.96
N CYS A 361 -4.92 12.38 6.66
CA CYS A 361 -3.94 12.70 5.62
C CYS A 361 -3.68 14.22 5.45
N LEU A 362 -4.57 15.08 5.95
CA LEU A 362 -4.49 16.54 5.85
C LEU A 362 -4.21 17.23 7.20
N SER A 363 -4.08 16.48 8.30
CA SER A 363 -3.69 17.02 9.61
C SER A 363 -2.41 17.85 9.54
N ASP A 364 -2.41 18.99 10.23
CA ASP A 364 -1.20 19.78 10.47
C ASP A 364 -0.22 19.01 11.38
N GLY A 365 1.07 19.26 11.21
CA GLY A 365 2.14 18.62 11.96
C GLY A 365 3.45 19.41 11.87
N PHE A 366 4.56 18.81 12.30
CA PHE A 366 5.89 19.42 12.24
C PHE A 366 6.58 19.27 10.87
N ASP A 367 5.99 18.50 9.95
CA ASP A 367 6.49 18.38 8.58
C ASP A 367 6.21 19.66 7.78
N MET A 368 7.20 20.13 7.02
CA MET A 368 7.12 21.32 6.16
C MET A 368 6.80 20.97 4.71
N PHE A 369 6.78 19.68 4.34
CA PHE A 369 6.52 19.24 2.98
C PHE A 369 5.01 18.99 2.73
N PRO A 370 4.53 19.16 1.48
CA PRO A 370 3.14 18.87 1.13
C PRO A 370 2.86 17.37 0.97
N THR A 371 3.90 16.53 1.00
CA THR A 371 3.83 15.07 1.04
C THR A 371 3.19 14.57 2.33
N LEU A 372 2.88 13.27 2.37
CA LEU A 372 2.47 12.57 3.58
C LEU A 372 3.70 11.88 4.19
N LEU A 373 3.99 12.19 5.46
CA LEU A 373 5.04 11.54 6.25
C LEU A 373 4.55 10.18 6.76
N VAL A 374 5.34 9.12 6.52
CA VAL A 374 4.99 7.75 6.92
C VAL A 374 6.18 6.96 7.48
N THR A 375 5.88 5.88 8.20
CA THR A 375 6.86 4.87 8.62
C THR A 375 7.26 3.96 7.46
N ASP A 376 8.35 3.21 7.64
CA ASP A 376 8.70 2.09 6.77
C ASP A 376 7.56 1.04 6.79
N GLY A 377 7.42 0.26 5.71
CA GLY A 377 6.37 -0.75 5.58
C GLY A 377 4.95 -0.24 5.24
N SER A 378 4.72 1.07 5.17
CA SER A 378 3.38 1.68 5.22
C SER A 378 2.48 1.52 3.97
N CYS A 379 2.90 0.76 2.97
CA CYS A 379 2.24 0.61 1.67
C CYS A 379 2.24 -0.87 1.19
N MET A 380 2.08 -1.16 -0.12
CA MET A 380 2.14 -2.53 -0.68
C MET A 380 3.36 -3.30 -0.13
N ILE A 381 4.50 -2.61 -0.06
CA ILE A 381 5.72 -3.06 0.61
C ILE A 381 5.47 -3.05 2.13
N ASP A 382 4.94 -4.14 2.68
CA ASP A 382 4.55 -4.31 4.10
C ASP A 382 5.72 -4.51 5.09
N ARG A 383 6.98 -4.26 4.67
CA ARG A 383 8.21 -4.57 5.44
C ARG A 383 9.27 -3.48 5.29
N ARG A 384 10.21 -3.43 6.24
CA ARG A 384 11.31 -2.46 6.25
C ARG A 384 12.18 -2.58 4.99
N MET A 385 12.13 -1.55 4.14
CA MET A 385 12.79 -1.48 2.83
C MET A 385 13.45 -0.11 2.55
N GLY A 386 13.49 0.78 3.55
CA GLY A 386 14.01 2.15 3.40
C GLY A 386 12.97 3.12 2.85
N ILE A 387 11.68 2.81 3.02
CA ILE A 387 10.56 3.59 2.46
C ILE A 387 9.83 4.44 3.52
N HIS A 388 10.44 4.65 4.68
CA HIS A 388 10.02 5.68 5.64
C HIS A 388 10.26 7.09 5.08
N GLY A 389 9.58 8.10 5.61
CA GLY A 389 9.65 9.47 5.08
C GLY A 389 8.53 9.71 4.08
N HIS A 390 8.87 9.90 2.79
CA HIS A 390 7.93 10.33 1.76
C HIS A 390 7.98 9.43 0.50
N PRO A 391 7.68 8.13 0.62
CA PRO A 391 7.76 7.19 -0.48
C PRO A 391 6.73 7.54 -1.58
N LEU A 392 7.18 7.54 -2.84
CA LEU A 392 6.40 7.94 -4.01
C LEU A 392 5.06 7.21 -4.13
N GLU A 393 5.01 5.93 -3.78
CA GLU A 393 3.79 5.13 -3.76
C GLU A 393 2.68 5.79 -2.92
N ILE A 394 2.98 6.16 -1.69
CA ILE A 394 2.03 6.88 -0.83
C ILE A 394 1.71 8.26 -1.42
N GLN A 395 2.68 8.98 -2.00
CA GLN A 395 2.42 10.31 -2.55
C GLN A 395 1.50 10.27 -3.78
N ALA A 396 1.68 9.27 -4.65
CA ALA A 396 0.85 9.05 -5.83
C ALA A 396 -0.56 8.57 -5.47
N LEU A 397 -0.69 7.64 -4.52
CA LEU A 397 -1.99 7.20 -4.01
C LEU A 397 -2.71 8.32 -3.25
N PHE A 398 -1.99 9.16 -2.50
CA PHE A 398 -2.55 10.29 -1.77
C PHE A 398 -3.08 11.37 -2.72
N TYR A 399 -2.29 11.74 -3.74
CA TYR A 399 -2.75 12.64 -4.80
C TYR A 399 -3.99 12.08 -5.53
N SER A 400 -4.01 10.78 -5.82
CA SER A 400 -5.14 10.10 -6.45
C SER A 400 -6.39 10.14 -5.57
N ALA A 401 -6.28 9.79 -4.28
CA ALA A 401 -7.37 9.85 -3.31
C ALA A 401 -7.88 11.29 -3.10
N LEU A 402 -7.02 12.31 -3.19
CA LEU A 402 -7.42 13.71 -3.18
C LEU A 402 -8.20 14.11 -4.45
N ARG A 403 -7.77 13.66 -5.65
CA ARG A 403 -8.54 13.88 -6.89
C ARG A 403 -9.91 13.19 -6.82
N CYS A 404 -9.97 11.95 -6.35
CA CYS A 404 -11.24 11.25 -6.07
C CYS A 404 -12.13 12.05 -5.10
N SER A 405 -11.56 12.47 -3.97
CA SER A 405 -12.32 13.19 -2.94
C SER A 405 -12.88 14.51 -3.43
N ARG A 406 -12.16 15.23 -4.30
CA ARG A 406 -12.65 16.47 -4.92
C ARG A 406 -13.84 16.24 -5.86
N GLU A 407 -13.98 15.05 -6.44
CA GLU A 407 -15.17 14.66 -7.24
C GLU A 407 -16.35 14.19 -6.37
N MET A 408 -16.09 13.65 -5.17
CA MET A 408 -17.10 12.94 -4.36
C MET A 408 -17.61 13.71 -3.14
N VAL A 409 -16.82 14.61 -2.54
CA VAL A 409 -17.21 15.34 -1.32
C VAL A 409 -18.25 16.40 -1.64
N LYS A 410 -19.44 16.29 -1.03
CA LYS A 410 -20.52 17.29 -1.17
C LYS A 410 -20.13 18.60 -0.49
N VAL A 411 -19.91 19.65 -1.28
CA VAL A 411 -19.55 20.98 -0.79
C VAL A 411 -20.77 21.68 -0.17
N ASN A 412 -20.63 22.09 1.08
CA ASN A 412 -21.57 22.90 1.86
C ASN A 412 -20.75 23.69 2.90
N GLU A 413 -21.40 24.54 3.71
CA GLU A 413 -20.75 25.40 4.72
C GLU A 413 -19.81 24.62 5.65
N SER A 414 -20.19 23.40 6.08
CA SER A 414 -19.38 22.56 6.99
C SER A 414 -18.21 21.82 6.31
N THR A 415 -18.14 21.82 4.98
CA THR A 415 -17.13 21.11 4.18
C THR A 415 -16.33 22.01 3.25
N GLN A 416 -16.69 23.29 3.10
CA GLN A 416 -15.99 24.26 2.26
C GLN A 416 -14.50 24.38 2.62
N GLY A 417 -14.17 24.39 3.92
CA GLY A 417 -12.78 24.38 4.40
C GLY A 417 -12.01 23.12 4.00
N LEU A 418 -12.66 21.95 4.00
CA LEU A 418 -12.07 20.69 3.53
C LEU A 418 -11.86 20.70 2.01
N ALA A 419 -12.82 21.21 1.24
CA ALA A 419 -12.68 21.37 -0.20
C ALA A 419 -11.55 22.33 -0.58
N ALA A 420 -11.35 23.41 0.18
CA ALA A 420 -10.20 24.30 0.04
C ALA A 420 -8.87 23.59 0.39
N ALA A 421 -8.83 22.84 1.49
CA ALA A 421 -7.64 22.08 1.90
C ALA A 421 -7.24 21.02 0.86
N ILE A 422 -8.19 20.29 0.29
CA ILE A 422 -7.96 19.33 -0.81
C ILE A 422 -7.31 20.03 -2.01
N ASN A 423 -7.89 21.14 -2.49
CA ASN A 423 -7.36 21.87 -3.66
C ASN A 423 -5.97 22.47 -3.40
N ASN A 424 -5.74 23.06 -2.21
CA ASN A 424 -4.44 23.59 -1.83
C ASN A 424 -3.37 22.49 -1.77
N ARG A 425 -3.69 21.33 -1.15
CA ARG A 425 -2.79 20.17 -1.06
C ARG A 425 -2.52 19.58 -2.45
N LEU A 426 -3.52 19.44 -3.33
CA LEU A 426 -3.35 19.01 -4.72
C LEU A 426 -2.41 19.94 -5.51
N SER A 427 -2.56 21.27 -5.37
CA SER A 427 -1.70 22.25 -6.05
C SER A 427 -0.26 22.22 -5.52
N ALA A 428 -0.06 22.05 -4.21
CA ALA A 428 1.27 21.97 -3.59
C ALA A 428 2.00 20.64 -3.87
N LEU A 429 1.30 19.51 -3.73
CA LEU A 429 1.85 18.17 -3.95
C LEU A 429 2.23 17.95 -5.42
N SER A 430 1.39 18.38 -6.37
CA SER A 430 1.72 18.32 -7.79
C SER A 430 2.93 19.18 -8.17
N PHE A 431 3.14 20.34 -7.53
CA PHE A 431 4.39 21.10 -7.70
C PHE A 431 5.60 20.32 -7.17
N HIS A 432 5.51 19.84 -5.93
CA HIS A 432 6.62 19.21 -5.22
C HIS A 432 7.12 17.93 -5.92
N ILE A 433 6.20 17.05 -6.35
CA ILE A 433 6.55 15.82 -7.07
C ILE A 433 7.12 16.13 -8.46
N ARG A 434 6.46 17.00 -9.25
CA ARG A 434 6.91 17.32 -10.62
C ARG A 434 8.28 18.00 -10.68
N GLU A 435 8.64 18.80 -9.66
CA GLU A 435 9.90 19.55 -9.60
C GLU A 435 11.05 18.75 -8.95
N TYR A 436 10.79 18.06 -7.84
CA TYR A 436 11.85 17.51 -6.98
C TYR A 436 11.99 15.98 -7.02
N TYR A 437 10.96 15.24 -7.45
CA TYR A 437 11.05 13.77 -7.57
C TYR A 437 11.44 13.33 -8.98
N TRP A 438 11.27 14.19 -9.99
CA TRP A 438 11.62 13.85 -11.36
C TRP A 438 13.13 13.74 -11.57
N VAL A 439 13.58 12.65 -12.17
CA VAL A 439 14.94 12.47 -12.68
C VAL A 439 14.92 12.03 -14.15
N ASP A 440 15.75 12.71 -14.93
CA ASP A 440 16.19 12.35 -16.28
C ASP A 440 17.71 12.60 -16.36
N MET A 441 18.36 12.22 -17.47
CA MET A 441 19.81 12.40 -17.65
C MET A 441 20.26 13.87 -17.41
N LYS A 442 19.42 14.85 -17.75
CA LYS A 442 19.72 16.28 -17.53
C LYS A 442 19.62 16.64 -16.05
N LYS A 443 18.57 16.20 -15.34
CA LYS A 443 18.40 16.48 -13.90
C LYS A 443 19.43 15.74 -13.04
N ILE A 444 19.88 14.54 -13.42
CA ILE A 444 20.98 13.86 -12.74
C ILE A 444 22.29 14.65 -12.89
N ASN A 445 22.60 15.16 -14.08
CA ASN A 445 23.75 16.06 -14.30
C ASN A 445 23.59 17.40 -13.53
N GLU A 446 22.37 17.87 -13.30
CA GLU A 446 22.10 19.02 -12.42
C GLU A 446 22.42 18.69 -10.95
N ILE A 447 21.92 17.57 -10.42
CA ILE A 447 22.15 17.10 -9.04
C ILE A 447 23.64 16.80 -8.80
N TYR A 448 24.32 16.18 -9.77
CA TYR A 448 25.76 15.92 -9.75
C TYR A 448 26.61 17.19 -9.62
N ARG A 449 26.03 18.36 -9.95
CA ARG A 449 26.66 19.68 -9.92
C ARG A 449 26.10 20.58 -8.82
N TYR A 450 25.29 20.04 -7.90
CA TYR A 450 24.81 20.78 -6.74
C TYR A 450 25.96 21.23 -5.84
N LYS A 451 25.78 22.39 -5.22
CA LYS A 451 26.56 22.79 -4.05
C LYS A 451 25.83 22.33 -2.80
N THR A 452 26.57 22.03 -1.75
CA THR A 452 26.04 21.69 -0.42
C THR A 452 26.02 22.93 0.47
N GLU A 453 25.32 22.83 1.60
CA GLU A 453 25.20 23.89 2.62
C GLU A 453 24.57 25.21 2.11
N GLU A 454 23.68 25.13 1.10
CA GLU A 454 22.99 26.29 0.50
C GLU A 454 21.90 26.89 1.43
N TYR A 455 22.30 27.76 2.35
CA TYR A 455 21.37 28.46 3.26
C TYR A 455 20.73 29.72 2.63
N SER A 456 19.70 29.56 1.79
CA SER A 456 18.87 30.69 1.31
C SER A 456 17.47 30.26 0.81
N THR A 457 16.54 31.21 0.64
CA THR A 457 15.24 30.91 -0.01
C THR A 457 15.34 30.68 -1.52
N ASP A 458 16.48 31.03 -2.12
CA ASP A 458 16.74 30.94 -3.55
C ASP A 458 17.72 29.79 -3.87
N ALA A 459 17.93 28.88 -2.91
CA ALA A 459 18.76 27.69 -3.05
C ALA A 459 18.27 26.78 -4.19
N ILE A 460 19.22 26.18 -4.90
CA ILE A 460 18.99 25.15 -5.91
C ILE A 460 18.88 23.80 -5.17
N ASN A 461 19.85 23.50 -4.31
CA ASN A 461 19.91 22.26 -3.54
C ASN A 461 19.08 22.36 -2.24
N LYS A 462 17.77 22.57 -2.38
CA LYS A 462 16.83 22.87 -1.27
C LYS A 462 16.73 21.80 -0.19
N PHE A 463 17.21 20.60 -0.46
CA PHE A 463 17.21 19.46 0.46
C PHE A 463 18.61 19.12 0.98
N ASN A 464 19.65 19.87 0.61
CA ASN A 464 21.06 19.59 0.87
C ASN A 464 21.47 18.15 0.50
N ILE A 465 21.11 17.71 -0.71
CA ILE A 465 21.52 16.42 -1.27
C ILE A 465 23.01 16.50 -1.60
N TYR A 466 23.79 15.56 -1.07
CA TYR A 466 25.19 15.38 -1.40
C TYR A 466 25.30 14.67 -2.77
N PRO A 467 26.00 15.21 -3.79
CA PRO A 467 26.13 14.60 -5.12
C PRO A 467 26.61 13.14 -5.10
N GLU A 468 27.38 12.77 -4.07
CA GLU A 468 27.89 11.43 -3.81
C GLU A 468 26.78 10.39 -3.50
N GLN A 469 25.53 10.81 -3.31
CA GLN A 469 24.38 9.91 -3.19
C GLN A 469 23.85 9.39 -4.54
N ILE A 470 24.28 9.96 -5.67
CA ILE A 470 23.94 9.43 -7.00
C ILE A 470 24.65 8.06 -7.14
N PRO A 471 23.90 6.95 -7.18
CA PRO A 471 24.52 5.63 -7.18
C PRO A 471 25.10 5.33 -8.57
N SER A 472 26.23 4.63 -8.62
CA SER A 472 26.95 4.36 -9.88
C SER A 472 26.08 3.69 -10.95
N TRP A 473 25.19 2.77 -10.55
CA TRP A 473 24.29 2.09 -11.48
C TRP A 473 23.34 3.03 -12.22
N LEU A 474 22.98 4.19 -11.65
CA LEU A 474 21.97 5.07 -12.24
C LEU A 474 22.46 5.77 -13.50
N VAL A 475 23.72 6.22 -13.49
CA VAL A 475 24.30 6.98 -14.60
C VAL A 475 24.40 6.13 -15.87
N ASP A 476 24.76 4.85 -15.71
CA ASP A 476 24.85 3.89 -16.82
C ASP A 476 23.47 3.29 -17.22
N TRP A 477 22.47 3.35 -16.32
CA TRP A 477 21.16 2.73 -16.54
C TRP A 477 20.14 3.67 -17.17
N ILE A 478 20.13 4.96 -16.81
CA ILE A 478 19.08 5.89 -17.26
C ILE A 478 19.21 6.19 -18.78
N PRO A 479 18.11 6.18 -19.55
CA PRO A 479 18.13 6.42 -21.00
C PRO A 479 18.45 7.88 -21.37
N GLU A 480 18.87 8.09 -22.63
CA GLU A 480 18.92 9.45 -23.21
C GLU A 480 17.52 10.07 -23.34
N SER A 481 16.52 9.25 -23.70
CA SER A 481 15.13 9.66 -23.91
C SER A 481 14.17 8.97 -22.93
N GLY A 482 14.14 9.46 -21.69
CA GLY A 482 13.20 8.99 -20.68
C GLY A 482 13.46 9.63 -19.32
N GLY A 483 12.80 9.11 -18.29
CA GLY A 483 12.98 9.54 -16.91
C GLY A 483 11.89 8.97 -16.01
N TYR A 484 11.98 9.21 -14.71
CA TYR A 484 11.03 8.70 -13.73
C TYR A 484 10.93 9.59 -12.49
N LEU A 485 9.94 9.30 -11.66
CA LEU A 485 9.85 9.84 -10.30
C LEU A 485 10.60 8.88 -9.35
N ILE A 486 11.58 9.41 -8.63
CA ILE A 486 12.39 8.67 -7.64
C ILE A 486 11.52 8.06 -6.52
N GLY A 487 12.09 7.09 -5.80
CA GLY A 487 11.39 6.38 -4.74
C GLY A 487 11.03 7.22 -3.52
N ASN A 488 11.91 8.14 -3.10
CA ASN A 488 11.78 8.88 -1.83
C ASN A 488 12.63 10.15 -1.86
N LEU A 489 12.19 11.20 -1.15
CA LEU A 489 12.96 12.43 -0.96
C LEU A 489 12.80 12.93 0.48
N GLN A 490 13.90 13.15 1.18
CA GLN A 490 13.97 13.56 2.58
C GLN A 490 15.07 14.62 2.78
N PRO A 491 15.11 15.32 3.92
CA PRO A 491 16.22 16.21 4.26
C PRO A 491 17.57 15.46 4.19
N ALA A 492 18.50 15.97 3.39
CA ALA A 492 19.80 15.39 3.07
C ALA A 492 19.79 13.94 2.51
N HIS A 493 18.66 13.43 2.00
CA HIS A 493 18.59 12.07 1.45
C HIS A 493 17.65 11.94 0.24
N MET A 494 18.12 11.25 -0.81
CA MET A 494 17.37 10.98 -2.04
C MET A 494 17.46 9.48 -2.38
N ASP A 495 16.32 8.78 -2.48
CA ASP A 495 16.26 7.36 -2.85
C ASP A 495 16.01 7.23 -4.36
N PHE A 496 17.08 7.05 -5.11
CA PHE A 496 17.04 6.95 -6.57
C PHE A 496 16.39 5.67 -7.11
N ARG A 497 16.01 4.67 -6.29
CA ARG A 497 15.37 3.45 -6.80
C ARG A 497 14.09 3.79 -7.56
N PHE A 498 13.88 3.13 -8.71
CA PHE A 498 12.62 3.16 -9.43
C PHE A 498 11.59 2.33 -8.67
N PHE A 499 10.40 2.89 -8.38
CA PHE A 499 9.28 2.16 -7.79
C PHE A 499 8.09 2.17 -8.76
N THR A 500 7.66 0.99 -9.17
CA THR A 500 6.73 0.82 -10.29
C THR A 500 5.35 1.35 -9.98
N LEU A 501 4.73 0.93 -8.87
CA LEU A 501 3.35 1.32 -8.53
C LEU A 501 3.23 2.85 -8.42
N GLY A 502 4.16 3.52 -7.73
CA GLY A 502 4.19 4.98 -7.61
C GLY A 502 4.32 5.71 -8.96
N ASN A 503 5.18 5.23 -9.86
CA ASN A 503 5.32 5.81 -11.21
C ASN A 503 4.08 5.59 -12.08
N LEU A 504 3.48 4.40 -12.03
CA LEU A 504 2.26 4.10 -12.79
C LEU A 504 1.06 4.90 -12.27
N TRP A 505 0.92 5.07 -10.96
CA TRP A 505 -0.12 5.92 -10.39
C TRP A 505 0.11 7.40 -10.64
N ALA A 506 1.36 7.84 -10.83
CA ALA A 506 1.63 9.19 -11.29
C ALA A 506 1.15 9.45 -12.72
N ILE A 507 1.22 8.46 -13.61
CA ILE A 507 0.59 8.51 -14.95
C ILE A 507 -0.94 8.52 -14.83
N VAL A 508 -1.52 7.51 -14.16
CA VAL A 508 -2.99 7.30 -14.07
C VAL A 508 -3.70 8.52 -13.50
N SER A 509 -3.13 9.16 -12.47
CA SER A 509 -3.70 10.36 -11.83
C SER A 509 -3.33 11.69 -12.50
N SER A 510 -2.47 11.69 -13.53
CA SER A 510 -1.78 12.88 -14.06
C SER A 510 -1.04 13.70 -12.97
N LEU A 511 -0.41 13.02 -12.01
CA LEU A 511 0.50 13.66 -11.05
C LEU A 511 1.79 14.13 -11.72
N GLY A 512 2.34 13.35 -12.65
CA GLY A 512 3.40 13.83 -13.56
C GLY A 512 2.80 14.68 -14.69
N THR A 513 3.61 15.58 -15.28
CA THR A 513 3.23 16.27 -16.53
C THR A 513 3.13 15.27 -17.70
N PRO A 514 2.44 15.58 -18.81
CA PRO A 514 2.37 14.70 -19.98
C PRO A 514 3.74 14.21 -20.48
N LYS A 515 4.75 15.09 -20.53
CA LYS A 515 6.13 14.73 -20.91
C LYS A 515 6.78 13.75 -19.91
N GLN A 516 6.54 13.93 -18.61
CA GLN A 516 7.09 13.05 -17.57
C GLN A 516 6.41 11.67 -17.60
N ASN A 517 5.09 11.65 -17.82
CA ASN A 517 4.30 10.43 -17.94
C ASN A 517 4.70 9.59 -19.17
N ASP A 518 4.99 10.25 -20.30
CA ASP A 518 5.56 9.59 -21.49
C ASP A 518 6.98 9.10 -21.23
N GLY A 519 7.84 9.92 -20.60
CA GLY A 519 9.19 9.56 -20.21
C GLY A 519 9.30 8.33 -19.30
N ILE A 520 8.29 8.09 -18.44
CA ILE A 520 8.18 6.87 -17.62
C ILE A 520 7.89 5.64 -18.49
N LEU A 521 6.99 5.72 -19.47
CA LEU A 521 6.73 4.59 -20.37
C LEU A 521 7.91 4.32 -21.31
N ASN A 522 8.60 5.36 -21.78
CA ASN A 522 9.83 5.23 -22.58
C ASN A 522 10.95 4.55 -21.77
N LEU A 523 11.10 4.89 -20.48
CA LEU A 523 12.01 4.17 -19.56
C LEU A 523 11.63 2.69 -19.41
N ILE A 524 10.34 2.36 -19.23
CA ILE A 524 9.87 0.97 -19.08
C ILE A 524 10.05 0.18 -20.39
N GLU A 525 9.96 0.83 -21.55
CA GLU A 525 10.21 0.21 -22.84
C GLU A 525 11.71 -0.02 -23.12
N GLU A 526 12.58 0.98 -22.86
CA GLU A 526 14.02 0.84 -23.11
C GLU A 526 14.69 -0.09 -22.08
N LYS A 527 14.25 -0.07 -20.82
CA LYS A 527 14.74 -0.94 -19.73
C LYS A 527 13.82 -2.15 -19.49
N TRP A 528 13.15 -2.62 -20.55
CA TRP A 528 12.18 -3.72 -20.49
C TRP A 528 12.73 -4.97 -19.81
N ASP A 529 13.96 -5.38 -20.09
CA ASP A 529 14.55 -6.60 -19.54
C ASP A 529 14.89 -6.50 -18.03
N ASP A 530 15.03 -5.28 -17.48
CA ASP A 530 15.19 -5.05 -16.05
C ASP A 530 13.84 -4.85 -15.34
N LEU A 531 12.93 -4.05 -15.92
CA LEU A 531 11.68 -3.62 -15.27
C LEU A 531 10.48 -4.56 -15.52
N VAL A 532 10.45 -5.23 -16.67
CA VAL A 532 9.43 -6.22 -17.05
C VAL A 532 10.00 -7.65 -16.99
N ALA A 533 11.27 -7.81 -17.39
CA ALA A 533 12.02 -9.06 -17.34
C ALA A 533 11.27 -10.24 -18.01
N ASN A 534 11.33 -11.46 -17.44
CA ASN A 534 10.55 -12.62 -17.89
C ASN A 534 9.20 -12.76 -17.14
N MET A 535 8.87 -11.82 -16.25
CA MET A 535 7.60 -11.79 -15.53
C MET A 535 7.27 -10.36 -15.10
N PRO A 536 6.24 -9.72 -15.70
CA PRO A 536 5.81 -8.38 -15.33
C PRO A 536 5.30 -8.35 -13.87
N LEU A 537 5.52 -7.29 -13.10
CA LEU A 537 6.53 -6.23 -13.23
C LEU A 537 7.43 -6.25 -12.00
N LYS A 538 8.64 -5.69 -12.10
CA LYS A 538 9.41 -5.39 -10.89
C LYS A 538 8.63 -4.46 -9.99
N ILE A 539 8.64 -4.71 -8.68
CA ILE A 539 8.05 -3.79 -7.70
C ILE A 539 8.93 -2.54 -7.53
N CYS A 540 10.26 -2.75 -7.49
CA CYS A 540 11.27 -1.71 -7.55
C CYS A 540 12.54 -2.18 -8.29
N TYR A 541 13.39 -1.25 -8.68
CA TYR A 541 14.70 -1.52 -9.29
C TYR A 541 15.75 -0.46 -8.87
N PRO A 542 17.02 -0.86 -8.64
CA PRO A 542 17.50 -2.24 -8.49
C PRO A 542 17.13 -2.81 -7.11
N ALA A 543 17.45 -4.09 -6.89
CA ALA A 543 17.45 -4.66 -5.54
C ALA A 543 18.65 -4.13 -4.73
N LEU A 544 18.43 -3.92 -3.42
CA LEU A 544 19.47 -3.71 -2.43
C LEU A 544 20.28 -5.00 -2.25
N ASP A 545 21.61 -4.91 -2.22
CA ASP A 545 22.51 -6.06 -2.05
C ASP A 545 23.51 -5.82 -0.90
N TYR A 546 24.20 -6.88 -0.46
CA TYR A 546 25.21 -6.91 0.60
C TYR A 546 24.91 -5.96 1.78
N ASP A 547 25.64 -4.85 1.88
CA ASP A 547 25.59 -3.94 3.03
C ASP A 547 24.35 -3.06 3.03
N GLU A 548 23.83 -2.68 1.86
CA GLU A 548 22.56 -1.98 1.73
C GLU A 548 21.42 -2.86 2.25
N TRP A 549 21.37 -4.12 1.81
CA TRP A 549 20.39 -5.09 2.31
C TRP A 549 20.51 -5.27 3.84
N ARG A 550 21.72 -5.46 4.37
CA ARG A 550 21.96 -5.63 5.82
C ARG A 550 21.47 -4.43 6.63
N ILE A 551 21.81 -3.21 6.20
CA ILE A 551 21.55 -1.96 6.95
C ILE A 551 20.10 -1.51 6.79
N ILE A 552 19.62 -1.42 5.54
CA ILE A 552 18.32 -0.82 5.21
C ILE A 552 17.16 -1.75 5.57
N THR A 553 17.23 -3.04 5.23
CA THR A 553 16.17 -3.99 5.62
C THR A 553 16.31 -4.46 7.07
N GLY A 554 17.54 -4.45 7.61
CA GLY A 554 17.86 -5.10 8.88
C GLY A 554 18.21 -6.58 8.72
N SER A 555 18.72 -6.96 7.54
CA SER A 555 18.97 -8.36 7.14
C SER A 555 17.69 -9.21 7.06
N ASP A 556 16.60 -8.67 6.51
CA ASP A 556 15.31 -9.34 6.39
C ASP A 556 15.36 -10.54 5.42
N PRO A 557 15.15 -11.79 5.89
CA PRO A 557 15.32 -13.00 5.08
C PRO A 557 14.21 -13.25 4.04
N LYS A 558 13.07 -12.52 4.08
CA LYS A 558 12.07 -12.54 2.99
C LYS A 558 12.49 -11.59 1.84
N ASN A 559 13.18 -10.51 2.17
CA ASN A 559 13.63 -9.45 1.25
C ASN A 559 15.11 -9.59 0.84
N THR A 560 15.60 -10.81 0.63
CA THR A 560 16.93 -11.04 0.02
C THR A 560 17.03 -10.39 -1.37
N PRO A 561 18.24 -10.16 -1.91
CA PRO A 561 18.40 -9.49 -3.20
C PRO A 561 17.62 -10.19 -4.33
N TRP A 562 16.80 -9.43 -5.04
CA TRP A 562 15.88 -9.89 -6.08
C TRP A 562 14.80 -10.88 -5.58
N SER A 563 14.29 -10.67 -4.36
CA SER A 563 13.20 -11.45 -3.74
C SER A 563 12.15 -10.56 -3.08
N TYR A 564 10.88 -10.94 -3.20
CA TYR A 564 9.73 -10.28 -2.57
C TYR A 564 9.70 -8.77 -2.86
N HIS A 565 9.77 -7.87 -1.88
CA HIS A 565 9.80 -6.42 -2.12
C HIS A 565 11.14 -5.93 -2.65
N ASN A 566 12.23 -6.67 -2.44
CA ASN A 566 13.57 -6.24 -2.81
C ASN A 566 13.91 -6.65 -4.26
N GLY A 567 13.23 -6.04 -5.23
CA GLY A 567 13.40 -6.34 -6.66
C GLY A 567 12.75 -7.65 -7.14
N GLY A 568 11.75 -8.16 -6.42
CA GLY A 568 10.88 -9.23 -6.93
C GLY A 568 10.01 -8.77 -8.10
N SER A 569 9.56 -9.72 -8.91
CA SER A 569 8.58 -9.56 -10.00
C SER A 569 7.17 -9.92 -9.49
N TRP A 570 6.20 -9.03 -9.67
CA TRP A 570 4.86 -9.10 -9.09
C TRP A 570 3.77 -9.01 -10.17
N PRO A 571 3.09 -10.12 -10.51
CA PRO A 571 2.06 -10.15 -11.55
C PRO A 571 0.87 -9.22 -11.31
N THR A 572 0.53 -8.97 -10.04
CA THR A 572 -0.52 -8.01 -9.65
C THR A 572 -0.31 -6.60 -10.22
N LEU A 573 0.92 -6.20 -10.55
CA LEU A 573 1.24 -4.88 -11.13
C LEU A 573 0.81 -4.70 -12.61
N LEU A 574 0.31 -5.77 -13.26
CA LEU A 574 -0.12 -5.75 -14.66
C LEU A 574 -1.29 -4.78 -14.93
N TRP A 575 -2.23 -4.62 -14.00
CA TRP A 575 -3.45 -3.84 -14.27
C TRP A 575 -3.22 -2.33 -14.18
N GLN A 576 -2.39 -1.88 -13.24
CA GLN A 576 -1.94 -0.48 -13.14
C GLN A 576 -1.13 -0.10 -14.39
N PHE A 577 -0.28 -1.01 -14.88
CA PHE A 577 0.50 -0.80 -16.10
C PHE A 577 -0.39 -0.76 -17.33
N THR A 578 -1.35 -1.66 -17.41
CA THR A 578 -2.36 -1.67 -18.47
C THR A 578 -3.16 -0.36 -18.49
N LEU A 579 -3.61 0.12 -17.34
CA LEU A 579 -4.35 1.38 -17.23
C LEU A 579 -3.49 2.60 -17.63
N ALA A 580 -2.22 2.65 -17.21
CA ALA A 580 -1.26 3.68 -17.61
C ALA A 580 -0.98 3.65 -19.13
N CYS A 581 -0.79 2.46 -19.71
CA CYS A 581 -0.62 2.26 -21.14
C CYS A 581 -1.84 2.71 -21.95
N ILE A 582 -3.06 2.37 -21.50
CA ILE A 582 -4.30 2.82 -22.17
C ILE A 582 -4.42 4.35 -22.11
N LYS A 583 -4.17 4.97 -20.94
CA LYS A 583 -4.17 6.44 -20.81
C LYS A 583 -3.23 7.11 -21.81
N MET A 584 -1.99 6.62 -21.89
CA MET A 584 -0.97 7.19 -22.78
C MET A 584 -1.14 6.76 -24.24
N LYS A 585 -2.23 6.06 -24.60
CA LYS A 585 -2.55 5.56 -25.95
C LYS A 585 -1.51 4.55 -26.50
N ARG A 586 -0.89 3.78 -25.60
CA ARG A 586 0.15 2.76 -25.85
C ARG A 586 -0.27 1.34 -25.43
N PRO A 587 -1.48 0.85 -25.80
CA PRO A 587 -1.99 -0.46 -25.35
C PRO A 587 -1.20 -1.67 -25.87
N GLU A 588 -0.34 -1.50 -26.87
CA GLU A 588 0.60 -2.53 -27.34
C GLU A 588 1.61 -2.96 -26.27
N LEU A 589 2.10 -2.03 -25.43
CA LEU A 589 2.97 -2.36 -24.30
C LEU A 589 2.26 -3.26 -23.28
N ALA A 590 1.00 -2.95 -22.96
CA ALA A 590 0.17 -3.77 -22.09
C ALA A 590 -0.05 -5.18 -22.66
N ARG A 591 -0.41 -5.28 -23.96
CA ARG A 591 -0.56 -6.57 -24.65
C ARG A 591 0.74 -7.39 -24.63
N LYS A 592 1.89 -6.74 -24.87
CA LYS A 592 3.24 -7.37 -24.80
C LYS A 592 3.56 -7.92 -23.40
N ALA A 593 3.19 -7.21 -22.34
CA ALA A 593 3.37 -7.67 -20.96
C ALA A 593 2.41 -8.82 -20.58
N ILE A 594 1.13 -8.71 -20.94
CA ILE A 594 0.12 -9.76 -20.67
C ILE A 594 0.51 -11.05 -21.39
N ALA A 595 0.82 -10.98 -22.69
CA ALA A 595 1.25 -12.14 -23.49
C ALA A 595 2.61 -12.74 -23.07
N LEU A 596 3.38 -12.03 -22.23
CA LEU A 596 4.55 -12.59 -21.56
C LEU A 596 4.16 -13.38 -20.30
N ALA A 597 3.24 -12.84 -19.48
CA ALA A 597 2.75 -13.49 -18.27
C ALA A 597 1.89 -14.74 -18.56
N GLU A 598 1.06 -14.71 -19.60
CA GLU A 598 0.18 -15.82 -20.03
C GLU A 598 0.95 -17.13 -20.29
N LYS A 599 2.21 -17.03 -20.72
CA LYS A 599 3.09 -18.18 -20.97
C LYS A 599 3.42 -18.99 -19.72
N ARG A 600 3.16 -18.45 -18.53
CA ARG A 600 3.64 -19.00 -17.25
C ARG A 600 2.60 -19.00 -16.13
N LEU A 601 1.75 -17.98 -16.00
CA LEU A 601 0.94 -17.81 -14.79
C LEU A 601 0.09 -19.04 -14.42
N SER A 602 -0.56 -19.69 -15.39
CA SER A 602 -1.31 -20.94 -15.18
C SER A 602 -0.38 -22.13 -14.87
N LEU A 603 0.69 -22.31 -15.64
CA LEU A 603 1.66 -23.41 -15.46
C LEU A 603 2.36 -23.38 -14.09
N ASP A 604 2.74 -22.19 -13.64
CA ASP A 604 3.40 -21.91 -12.37
C ASP A 604 2.39 -21.75 -11.20
N GLN A 605 1.09 -22.05 -11.43
CA GLN A 605 0.00 -22.07 -10.43
C GLN A 605 -0.26 -20.71 -9.72
N TRP A 606 -0.31 -19.65 -10.51
CA TRP A 606 -0.64 -18.27 -10.12
C TRP A 606 0.09 -17.74 -8.87
N PRO A 607 1.44 -17.63 -8.91
CA PRO A 607 2.22 -17.19 -7.76
C PRO A 607 1.93 -15.75 -7.31
N GLU A 608 2.03 -15.52 -6.00
CA GLU A 608 2.13 -14.20 -5.35
C GLU A 608 3.25 -13.34 -5.98
N TYR A 609 4.45 -13.89 -6.15
CA TYR A 609 5.61 -13.20 -6.74
C TYR A 609 6.66 -14.15 -7.34
N TYR A 610 7.64 -13.58 -8.05
CA TYR A 610 8.73 -14.26 -8.73
C TYR A 610 10.09 -13.62 -8.38
N ASP A 611 11.12 -14.44 -8.22
CA ASP A 611 12.45 -14.03 -7.76
C ASP A 611 13.48 -14.01 -8.90
N THR A 612 14.71 -13.60 -8.55
CA THR A 612 15.88 -13.32 -9.42
C THR A 612 15.74 -12.03 -10.23
N ARG A 613 16.89 -11.44 -10.64
CA ARG A 613 16.93 -10.21 -11.46
C ARG A 613 15.95 -10.27 -12.62
N TYR A 614 15.88 -11.41 -13.29
CA TYR A 614 15.05 -11.58 -14.48
C TYR A 614 13.69 -12.29 -14.26
N GLY A 615 13.22 -12.46 -13.02
CA GLY A 615 11.89 -13.04 -12.72
C GLY A 615 11.75 -14.51 -13.13
N ARG A 616 12.86 -15.28 -13.14
CA ARG A 616 12.87 -16.65 -13.67
C ARG A 616 12.28 -17.68 -12.71
N PHE A 617 12.50 -17.56 -11.41
CA PHE A 617 12.01 -18.52 -10.43
C PHE A 617 10.70 -18.03 -9.79
N ILE A 618 9.83 -18.97 -9.41
CA ILE A 618 8.71 -18.71 -8.50
C ILE A 618 9.30 -18.21 -7.17
N GLY A 619 8.62 -17.26 -6.51
CA GLY A 619 9.12 -16.60 -5.31
C GLY A 619 9.37 -17.57 -4.15
N LYS A 620 10.50 -17.40 -3.46
CA LYS A 620 11.03 -18.30 -2.41
C LYS A 620 10.06 -18.60 -1.25
N GLN A 621 9.09 -17.72 -1.01
CA GLN A 621 7.99 -17.87 -0.04
C GLN A 621 6.67 -17.37 -0.65
N SER A 622 6.53 -17.49 -1.98
CA SER A 622 5.33 -17.13 -2.71
C SER A 622 4.22 -18.13 -2.42
N ARG A 623 3.01 -17.65 -2.14
CA ARG A 623 1.80 -18.49 -2.21
C ARG A 623 1.52 -18.84 -3.67
N LEU A 624 0.89 -19.99 -3.87
CA LEU A 624 0.20 -20.35 -5.11
C LEU A 624 -1.27 -19.91 -5.03
N TYR A 625 -1.91 -19.73 -6.18
CA TYR A 625 -3.30 -19.27 -6.27
C TYR A 625 -3.56 -17.97 -5.49
N GLN A 626 -2.62 -17.02 -5.58
CA GLN A 626 -2.75 -15.69 -4.97
C GLN A 626 -3.74 -14.84 -5.78
N THR A 627 -4.80 -14.39 -5.11
CA THR A 627 -5.96 -13.78 -5.76
C THR A 627 -5.62 -12.51 -6.54
N TRP A 628 -4.75 -11.63 -6.03
CA TRP A 628 -4.40 -10.40 -6.76
C TRP A 628 -3.56 -10.64 -8.04
N THR A 629 -2.91 -11.80 -8.17
CA THR A 629 -2.22 -12.21 -9.40
C THR A 629 -3.24 -12.64 -10.46
N ILE A 630 -4.21 -13.46 -10.05
CA ILE A 630 -5.33 -13.92 -10.89
C ILE A 630 -6.20 -12.74 -11.32
N ALA A 631 -6.61 -11.90 -10.36
CA ALA A 631 -7.44 -10.73 -10.59
C ALA A 631 -6.72 -9.65 -11.38
N GLY A 632 -5.45 -9.35 -11.09
CA GLY A 632 -4.66 -8.38 -11.85
C GLY A 632 -4.50 -8.76 -13.32
N PHE A 633 -4.34 -10.05 -13.61
CA PHE A 633 -4.38 -10.59 -14.97
C PHE A 633 -5.75 -10.37 -15.64
N LEU A 634 -6.85 -10.78 -15.00
CA LEU A 634 -8.22 -10.61 -15.51
C LEU A 634 -8.58 -9.13 -15.75
N THR A 635 -8.31 -8.25 -14.77
CA THR A 635 -8.53 -6.80 -14.88
C THR A 635 -7.77 -6.23 -16.07
N SER A 636 -6.51 -6.63 -16.29
CA SER A 636 -5.72 -6.17 -17.43
C SER A 636 -6.38 -6.52 -18.77
N LYS A 637 -6.93 -7.73 -18.90
CA LYS A 637 -7.62 -8.14 -20.12
C LYS A 637 -8.97 -7.41 -20.28
N LYS A 638 -9.77 -7.28 -19.23
CA LYS A 638 -11.04 -6.52 -19.25
C LYS A 638 -10.85 -5.02 -19.55
N LEU A 639 -9.77 -4.40 -19.07
CA LEU A 639 -9.41 -3.01 -19.40
C LEU A 639 -9.05 -2.82 -20.89
N LEU A 640 -8.39 -3.81 -21.51
CA LEU A 640 -8.06 -3.78 -22.94
C LEU A 640 -9.25 -4.13 -23.85
N GLU A 641 -10.20 -4.91 -23.35
CA GLU A 641 -11.49 -5.17 -24.03
C GLU A 641 -12.39 -3.94 -24.01
N ASN A 642 -12.43 -3.20 -22.90
CA ASN A 642 -13.29 -2.03 -22.73
C ASN A 642 -12.50 -0.76 -22.37
N SER A 643 -11.86 -0.17 -23.38
CA SER A 643 -11.10 1.07 -23.24
C SER A 643 -11.94 2.28 -22.83
N GLU A 644 -13.26 2.28 -23.08
CA GLU A 644 -14.16 3.34 -22.61
C GLU A 644 -14.30 3.28 -21.08
N MET A 645 -14.55 2.10 -20.50
CA MET A 645 -14.61 1.93 -19.04
C MET A 645 -13.23 2.17 -18.41
N ALA A 646 -12.14 1.76 -19.06
CA ALA A 646 -10.79 2.09 -18.62
C ALA A 646 -10.56 3.62 -18.54
N SER A 647 -11.09 4.40 -19.50
CA SER A 647 -10.96 5.87 -19.49
C SER A 647 -11.67 6.58 -18.34
N LYS A 648 -12.63 5.91 -17.69
CA LYS A 648 -13.31 6.43 -16.50
C LYS A 648 -12.47 6.26 -15.22
N LEU A 649 -11.46 5.38 -15.25
CA LEU A 649 -10.62 5.03 -14.09
C LEU A 649 -9.33 5.85 -13.98
N PHE A 650 -8.93 6.58 -15.03
CA PHE A 650 -7.82 7.54 -14.98
C PHE A 650 -8.32 8.99 -15.03
N TRP A 651 -7.39 9.95 -15.00
CA TRP A 651 -7.68 11.39 -15.10
C TRP A 651 -6.80 12.07 -16.15
N GLU A 652 -7.32 13.13 -16.75
CA GLU A 652 -6.53 14.07 -17.54
C GLU A 652 -5.88 15.19 -16.71
N GLU A 653 -4.97 15.93 -17.37
CA GLU A 653 -4.25 17.07 -16.81
C GLU A 653 -5.20 18.13 -16.27
N ASP A 654 -4.89 18.68 -15.10
CA ASP A 654 -5.78 19.56 -14.36
C ASP A 654 -5.35 21.03 -14.48
N TYR A 655 -5.77 21.67 -15.57
CA TYR A 655 -5.43 23.06 -15.85
C TYR A 655 -5.88 24.03 -14.73
N GLN A 656 -6.97 23.72 -14.01
CA GLN A 656 -7.43 24.53 -12.88
C GLN A 656 -6.47 24.45 -11.67
N LEU A 657 -5.86 23.29 -11.40
CA LEU A 657 -4.80 23.16 -10.39
C LEU A 657 -3.49 23.85 -10.80
N LEU A 658 -3.20 23.96 -12.11
CA LEU A 658 -2.04 24.69 -12.61
C LEU A 658 -2.18 26.20 -12.42
N GLU A 659 -3.37 26.75 -12.68
CA GLU A 659 -3.67 28.17 -12.52
C GLU A 659 -3.74 28.59 -11.05
N ASN A 660 -4.35 27.77 -10.19
CA ASN A 660 -4.48 28.03 -8.75
C ASN A 660 -3.19 27.70 -7.96
N CYS A 661 -2.11 28.41 -8.27
CA CYS A 661 -0.92 28.42 -7.40
C CYS A 661 -1.07 29.46 -6.28
N VAL A 662 -1.11 28.99 -5.02
CA VAL A 662 -1.11 29.84 -3.81
C VAL A 662 0.06 30.83 -3.81
N CYS A 663 1.17 30.47 -4.46
CA CYS A 663 2.34 31.32 -4.68
C CYS A 663 2.05 32.67 -5.39
N GLY A 664 0.92 32.80 -6.09
CA GLY A 664 0.49 34.06 -6.72
C GLY A 664 -0.29 35.01 -5.80
N LEU A 665 -0.74 34.56 -4.63
CA LEU A 665 -1.68 35.27 -3.76
C LEU A 665 -1.01 36.15 -2.68
N GLY A 666 0.32 36.16 -2.61
CA GLY A 666 1.07 36.94 -1.63
C GLY A 666 1.01 38.46 -1.89
N LYS A 667 0.37 39.22 -0.98
CA LYS A 667 0.40 40.70 -0.97
C LYS A 667 1.77 41.32 -0.64
N HIS A 668 2.85 40.53 -0.56
CA HIS A 668 4.23 40.98 -0.38
C HIS A 668 5.08 40.46 -1.56
N GLY A 669 5.88 41.35 -2.15
CA GLY A 669 6.39 41.18 -3.51
C GLY A 669 7.46 40.08 -3.67
N ARG A 670 7.04 38.87 -4.04
CA ARG A 670 7.92 37.82 -4.62
C ARG A 670 7.37 37.29 -5.95
N LYS A 671 7.35 38.16 -6.98
CA LYS A 671 7.03 37.78 -8.36
C LYS A 671 8.15 36.90 -8.98
N LYS A 672 8.08 35.59 -8.77
CA LYS A 672 8.70 34.55 -9.64
C LYS A 672 8.19 33.15 -9.26
N CYS A 673 7.00 32.79 -9.74
CA CYS A 673 6.60 31.38 -9.76
C CYS A 673 7.25 30.68 -10.96
N SER A 674 7.99 29.59 -10.73
CA SER A 674 8.61 28.79 -11.81
C SER A 674 7.58 28.15 -12.76
N ARG A 675 6.32 27.94 -12.33
CA ARG A 675 5.24 27.48 -13.23
C ARG A 675 4.96 28.42 -14.42
N SER A 676 5.41 29.68 -14.36
CA SER A 676 5.37 30.57 -15.54
C SER A 676 6.28 30.07 -16.69
N ALA A 677 7.37 29.36 -16.37
CA ALA A 677 8.16 28.65 -17.38
C ALA A 677 7.49 27.34 -17.82
N ALA A 678 6.77 26.63 -16.93
CA ALA A 678 6.08 25.40 -17.30
C ALA A 678 5.07 25.60 -18.45
N ARG A 679 4.46 26.79 -18.59
CA ARG A 679 3.62 27.15 -19.75
C ARG A 679 4.32 26.97 -21.11
N SER A 680 5.66 27.09 -21.21
CA SER A 680 6.39 26.87 -22.47
C SER A 680 6.55 25.39 -22.86
N HIS A 681 6.06 24.46 -22.04
CA HIS A 681 5.97 23.02 -22.38
C HIS A 681 4.57 22.58 -22.79
N PHE A 682 3.62 23.51 -22.96
CA PHE A 682 2.23 23.25 -23.35
C PHE A 682 1.78 24.01 -24.61
N VAL A 683 2.73 24.50 -25.43
CA VAL A 683 2.46 25.15 -26.73
C VAL A 683 3.38 24.59 -27.81
N LEU A 684 3.10 23.35 -28.22
CA LEU A 684 3.20 22.81 -29.59
C LEU A 684 2.51 21.44 -29.62
#